data_AF-A0A4S8L8T2-F1
#
_entry.id   AF-A0A4S8L8T2-F1
#
_cell.length_a   1.000
_cell.length_b   1.000
_cell.length_c   1.000
_cell.angle_alpha   90.00
_cell.angle_beta   90.00
_cell.angle_gamma   90.00
#
_symmetry.space_group_name_H-M   'P 1'
#
loop_
_entity.id
_entity.type
_entity.pdbx_description
1 polymer ?
#
loop_
_entity_poly.entity_id
_entity_poly.type
_entity_poly.pdbx_seq_one_letter_code
_entity_poly.pdbx_strand_id
1 'polypeptide(L)'
;MFLLSLLLVCAYVRAFEDSVTDYAPSVNVECPDITNTQFVREFTASNQSLNPQEAEYVATRLNTTTIPALDSIPDAWKDWLGSGDQLGYNVSSFQGNFPKIGLALPGGGLRAAQWGASSLSALDARNESAKAAGAGGLLQVSSYLAGLSGGSWITGSIFFNNFPGFNDLVFGNGNDLGGWLLDLPLATPDGADIFSENNQYFFGSILWSVMAKAGTGIDTSITDPWARMISYRFLNQTSRDNIFTNDTAHGAGQLWSKIPDIPAFQQHLLPIPILVTDSRPSGSNDTRVLGLESTVYEITPFELASFDPSLSAGANLSYVGTHLIEGRPENGTACVTGFDQAGFMMGTSGSIFDQVLDFGRNTIQGLSDSDANGLLYVLSRQLSEVRTRSDDVANWPNPFQGLKQDTYQDTDATWLSLIDGASNIENIPLGPLFVRERGLDVVVTLDGSADTSQNWPNGTGVIFSSQRQQQFLSASHQPLPPFPQDAQAFLDTGVALRPTFMGCDPHNNPPEYPLMIYIPNTPPFNGDNPVANTATFRLTYTQKHMRLFFDQVHNNTLSGFVPNTNNADSNFGVCLQCASVDRARYKVSNPPLARSDVCQKCFDQYCFDPQNPPSKDALPGRKFDFVDPDPQGVDRLTGFLGSNEKKLIGGLVGLVVLIGVLIGVLIWWRKRKEKNRQGVYKRVSALHQEGDDWRNISGFSKGFGHSPSTESGFEGREPRYEDYVRQQAYERPSHQGSLVR
;
A
#
# COMPACT_ATOMS: atom_id res chain seq x y z
N MET A 1 15.60 -33.51 -44.12
CA MET A 1 15.58 -32.05 -44.32
C MET A 1 14.45 -31.44 -43.49
N PHE A 2 14.47 -31.66 -42.16
CA PHE A 2 13.35 -31.37 -41.25
C PHE A 2 13.84 -31.43 -39.78
N LEU A 3 14.85 -30.63 -39.41
CA LEU A 3 15.44 -30.63 -38.05
C LEU A 3 16.35 -29.42 -37.76
N LEU A 4 16.11 -28.25 -38.38
CA LEU A 4 17.01 -27.09 -38.30
C LEU A 4 16.29 -25.73 -38.24
N SER A 5 15.01 -25.74 -37.86
CA SER A 5 14.10 -24.56 -37.91
C SER A 5 13.55 -24.16 -36.54
N LEU A 6 14.18 -24.62 -35.45
CA LEU A 6 13.65 -24.54 -34.08
C LEU A 6 14.65 -23.93 -33.08
N LEU A 7 15.56 -23.09 -33.58
CA LEU A 7 16.58 -22.34 -32.82
C LEU A 7 16.49 -20.82 -33.05
N LEU A 8 15.30 -20.33 -33.43
CA LEU A 8 14.94 -18.91 -33.47
C LEU A 8 13.70 -18.65 -32.58
N VAL A 9 13.74 -19.20 -31.36
CA VAL A 9 12.89 -18.68 -30.27
C VAL A 9 13.51 -17.37 -29.81
N CYS A 10 12.67 -16.35 -29.61
CA CYS A 10 13.12 -14.98 -29.40
C CYS A 10 14.01 -14.83 -28.16
N ALA A 11 15.32 -14.69 -28.38
CA ALA A 11 16.17 -13.93 -27.48
C ALA A 11 15.80 -12.44 -27.63
N TYR A 12 14.66 -12.04 -27.07
CA TYR A 12 14.41 -10.64 -26.75
C TYR A 12 15.47 -10.25 -25.74
N VAL A 13 16.45 -9.47 -26.18
CA VAL A 13 17.34 -8.75 -25.28
C VAL A 13 16.47 -7.72 -24.57
N ARG A 14 15.96 -8.10 -23.40
CA ARG A 14 15.66 -7.10 -22.37
C ARG A 14 16.97 -6.34 -22.16
N ALA A 15 16.97 -5.05 -22.47
CA ALA A 15 18.00 -4.14 -21.98
C ALA A 15 17.76 -4.03 -20.48
N PHE A 16 18.34 -4.95 -19.71
CA PHE A 16 18.05 -5.08 -18.30
C PHE A 16 18.71 -3.97 -17.50
N GLU A 17 17.93 -3.46 -16.55
CA GLU A 17 18.40 -2.63 -15.45
C GLU A 17 19.02 -3.58 -14.43
N ASP A 18 20.30 -3.88 -14.60
CA ASP A 18 21.02 -4.92 -13.84
C ASP A 18 21.80 -4.36 -12.63
N SER A 19 22.05 -3.04 -12.58
CA SER A 19 22.85 -2.39 -11.53
C SER A 19 22.08 -1.38 -10.69
N VAL A 20 22.40 -1.30 -9.40
CA VAL A 20 21.89 -0.26 -8.50
C VAL A 20 22.33 1.16 -8.93
N THR A 21 23.34 1.28 -9.80
CA THR A 21 23.76 2.56 -10.41
C THR A 21 22.86 3.02 -11.55
N ASP A 22 21.98 2.17 -12.08
CA ASP A 22 21.08 2.50 -13.20
C ASP A 22 19.97 3.48 -12.78
N TYR A 23 19.96 3.85 -11.49
CA TYR A 23 19.25 5.00 -10.95
C TYR A 23 19.77 6.36 -11.48
N ALA A 24 20.96 6.38 -12.07
CA ALA A 24 21.54 7.55 -12.71
C ALA A 24 20.92 7.79 -14.11
N PRO A 25 20.40 8.99 -14.40
CA PRO A 25 19.86 9.32 -15.71
C PRO A 25 20.96 9.45 -16.78
N SER A 26 20.59 9.22 -18.03
CA SER A 26 21.46 9.45 -19.18
C SER A 26 21.45 10.94 -19.55
N VAL A 27 22.53 11.64 -19.22
CA VAL A 27 22.74 13.07 -19.52
C VAL A 27 23.54 13.29 -20.80
N ASN A 28 23.31 14.43 -21.47
CA ASN A 28 23.91 14.77 -22.78
C ASN A 28 23.54 13.78 -23.90
N VAL A 29 22.35 13.18 -23.83
CA VAL A 29 21.83 12.40 -24.95
C VAL A 29 21.36 13.33 -26.07
N GLU A 30 21.49 12.90 -27.32
CA GLU A 30 21.02 13.66 -28.47
C GLU A 30 19.51 13.90 -28.35
N CYS A 31 19.10 15.17 -28.38
CA CYS A 31 17.69 15.52 -28.33
C CYS A 31 16.97 15.01 -29.60
N PRO A 32 15.71 14.52 -29.48
CA PRO A 32 14.87 14.30 -30.65
C PRO A 32 14.66 15.64 -31.40
N ASP A 33 14.41 15.56 -32.71
CA ASP A 33 14.34 16.72 -33.60
C ASP A 33 13.45 17.83 -33.04
N ILE A 34 14.10 18.92 -32.58
CA ILE A 34 13.46 20.05 -31.89
C ILE A 34 12.54 20.89 -32.80
N THR A 35 12.53 20.62 -34.11
CA THR A 35 11.58 21.25 -35.06
C THR A 35 10.26 20.50 -35.15
N ASN A 36 10.25 19.20 -34.81
CA ASN A 36 9.08 18.31 -34.87
C ASN A 36 8.66 17.79 -33.48
N THR A 37 9.50 17.92 -32.45
CA THR A 37 9.23 17.41 -31.10
C THR A 37 8.73 18.50 -30.17
N GLN A 38 7.54 18.32 -29.60
CA GLN A 38 7.01 19.16 -28.54
C GLN A 38 7.38 18.58 -27.17
N PHE A 39 8.35 19.18 -26.48
CA PHE A 39 8.73 18.78 -25.12
C PHE A 39 7.69 19.19 -24.07
N VAL A 40 7.06 20.36 -24.26
CA VAL A 40 5.97 20.86 -23.40
C VAL A 40 4.75 21.23 -24.26
N ARG A 41 3.60 20.66 -23.92
CA ARG A 41 2.29 21.06 -24.44
C ARG A 41 1.66 22.09 -23.50
N GLU A 42 1.23 23.21 -24.06
CA GLU A 42 0.43 24.21 -23.34
C GLU A 42 -1.04 24.11 -23.75
N PHE A 43 -1.93 24.35 -22.80
CA PHE A 43 -3.36 24.47 -23.01
C PHE A 43 -3.91 25.61 -22.14
N THR A 44 -5.23 25.63 -21.93
CA THR A 44 -5.90 26.59 -21.05
C THR A 44 -6.93 25.87 -20.18
N ALA A 45 -7.31 26.44 -19.04
CA ALA A 45 -8.34 25.86 -18.18
C ALA A 45 -9.69 25.65 -18.90
N SER A 46 -10.08 26.56 -19.80
CA SER A 46 -11.36 26.51 -20.54
C SER A 46 -11.31 25.68 -21.83
N ASN A 47 -10.13 25.53 -22.44
CA ASN A 47 -9.87 24.65 -23.58
C ASN A 47 -8.63 23.80 -23.26
N GLN A 48 -8.90 22.69 -22.57
CA GLN A 48 -7.92 21.68 -22.17
C GLN A 48 -7.58 20.74 -23.33
N SER A 49 -6.57 19.91 -23.12
CA SER A 49 -6.37 18.65 -23.85
C SER A 49 -5.70 17.65 -22.92
N LEU A 50 -5.84 16.36 -23.19
CA LEU A 50 -5.00 15.32 -22.58
C LEU A 50 -3.72 15.15 -23.39
N ASN A 51 -2.77 14.37 -22.87
CA ASN A 51 -1.71 13.83 -23.72
C ASN A 51 -2.34 12.94 -24.82
N PRO A 52 -1.90 13.01 -26.10
CA PRO A 52 -2.43 12.15 -27.15
C PRO A 52 -2.36 10.65 -26.83
N GLN A 53 -1.32 10.20 -26.13
CA GLN A 53 -1.15 8.80 -25.73
C GLN A 53 -2.08 8.41 -24.56
N GLU A 54 -2.39 9.34 -23.65
CA GLU A 54 -3.42 9.14 -22.61
C GLU A 54 -4.80 8.95 -23.27
N ALA A 55 -5.14 9.82 -24.22
CA ALA A 55 -6.39 9.76 -24.96
C ALA A 55 -6.51 8.50 -25.83
N GLU A 56 -5.45 8.11 -26.55
CA GLU A 56 -5.42 6.91 -27.40
C GLU A 56 -5.58 5.62 -26.57
N TYR A 57 -4.91 5.51 -25.43
CA TYR A 57 -5.01 4.34 -24.55
C TYR A 57 -6.43 4.18 -23.96
N VAL A 58 -7.02 5.28 -23.45
CA VAL A 58 -8.39 5.26 -22.94
C VAL A 58 -9.41 4.97 -24.06
N ALA A 59 -9.25 5.57 -25.24
CA ALA A 59 -10.10 5.30 -26.39
C ALA A 59 -10.02 3.83 -26.86
N THR A 60 -8.81 3.24 -26.82
CA THR A 60 -8.58 1.84 -27.17
C THR A 60 -9.24 0.90 -26.17
N ARG A 61 -9.16 1.19 -24.86
CA ARG A 61 -9.85 0.42 -23.81
C ARG A 61 -11.37 0.52 -23.89
N LEU A 62 -11.92 1.65 -24.33
CA LEU A 62 -13.36 1.85 -24.52
C LEU A 62 -13.90 1.22 -25.81
N ASN A 63 -13.05 0.63 -26.67
CA ASN A 63 -13.44 0.08 -27.97
C ASN A 63 -13.34 -1.47 -28.02
N THR A 64 -14.46 -2.14 -28.31
CA THR A 64 -14.55 -3.62 -28.43
C THR A 64 -13.94 -4.20 -29.71
N THR A 65 -13.53 -3.36 -30.67
CA THR A 65 -13.05 -3.83 -32.00
C THR A 65 -11.53 -3.90 -32.12
N THR A 66 -10.79 -3.35 -31.15
CA THR A 66 -9.34 -3.19 -31.17
C THR A 66 -8.57 -4.17 -30.28
N ILE A 67 -9.26 -4.87 -29.37
CA ILE A 67 -8.67 -5.76 -28.36
C ILE A 67 -9.39 -7.13 -28.43
N PRO A 68 -8.71 -8.27 -28.19
CA PRO A 68 -9.38 -9.55 -28.00
C PRO A 68 -10.49 -9.49 -26.93
N ALA A 69 -11.55 -10.29 -27.12
CA ALA A 69 -12.88 -10.10 -26.51
C ALA A 69 -13.01 -10.50 -25.01
N LEU A 70 -11.98 -10.23 -24.21
CA LEU A 70 -11.99 -10.35 -22.74
C LEU A 70 -11.44 -9.08 -22.05
N ASP A 71 -10.65 -8.26 -22.74
CA ASP A 71 -9.81 -7.24 -22.12
C ASP A 71 -10.26 -5.79 -22.42
N SER A 72 -11.36 -5.60 -23.16
CA SER A 72 -11.97 -4.27 -23.39
C SER A 72 -12.89 -3.86 -22.24
N ILE A 73 -12.97 -2.56 -21.91
CA ILE A 73 -13.87 -2.06 -20.85
C ILE A 73 -15.34 -2.47 -21.11
N PRO A 74 -15.91 -2.35 -22.33
CA PRO A 74 -17.28 -2.80 -22.56
C PRO A 74 -17.49 -4.32 -22.50
N ASP A 75 -16.43 -5.15 -22.57
CA ASP A 75 -16.52 -6.59 -22.31
C ASP A 75 -16.39 -6.90 -20.81
N ALA A 76 -15.51 -6.20 -20.09
CA ALA A 76 -15.46 -6.24 -18.63
C ALA A 76 -16.80 -5.82 -17.99
N TRP A 77 -17.50 -4.83 -18.56
CA TRP A 77 -18.87 -4.49 -18.15
C TRP A 77 -19.87 -5.63 -18.36
N LYS A 78 -19.71 -6.47 -19.39
CA LYS A 78 -20.59 -7.63 -19.63
C LYS A 78 -20.28 -8.79 -18.68
N ASP A 79 -19.01 -9.04 -18.38
CA ASP A 79 -18.61 -10.04 -17.38
C ASP A 79 -19.07 -9.65 -15.97
N TRP A 80 -18.97 -8.36 -15.62
CA TRP A 80 -19.35 -7.87 -14.29
C TRP A 80 -20.87 -7.79 -14.09
N LEU A 81 -21.63 -7.22 -15.05
CA LEU A 81 -23.09 -7.04 -14.93
C LEU A 81 -23.91 -8.26 -15.40
N GLY A 82 -23.27 -9.20 -16.11
CA GLY A 82 -23.95 -10.35 -16.74
C GLY A 82 -24.98 -9.91 -17.79
N SER A 83 -26.19 -10.46 -17.71
CA SER A 83 -27.35 -10.03 -18.51
C SER A 83 -27.92 -8.68 -18.08
N GLY A 84 -27.63 -8.25 -16.85
CA GLY A 84 -28.26 -7.12 -16.17
C GLY A 84 -29.53 -7.46 -15.38
N ASP A 85 -30.07 -8.69 -15.49
CA ASP A 85 -31.36 -9.05 -14.87
C ASP A 85 -31.35 -8.82 -13.34
N GLN A 86 -30.21 -9.10 -12.68
CA GLN A 86 -30.03 -8.86 -11.24
C GLN A 86 -30.09 -7.37 -10.85
N LEU A 87 -29.83 -6.46 -11.79
CA LEU A 87 -29.92 -5.01 -11.65
C LEU A 87 -31.29 -4.47 -12.07
N GLY A 88 -32.20 -5.32 -12.59
CA GLY A 88 -33.45 -4.89 -13.19
C GLY A 88 -33.29 -4.12 -14.51
N TYR A 89 -32.18 -4.33 -15.23
CA TYR A 89 -31.94 -3.79 -16.57
C TYR A 89 -31.67 -4.89 -17.58
N ASN A 90 -31.87 -4.60 -18.86
CA ASN A 90 -31.21 -5.35 -19.94
C ASN A 90 -29.96 -4.56 -20.34
N VAL A 91 -28.76 -5.16 -20.26
CA VAL A 91 -27.50 -4.44 -20.55
C VAL A 91 -27.48 -3.84 -21.96
N SER A 92 -28.17 -4.44 -22.94
CA SER A 92 -28.27 -3.89 -24.30
C SER A 92 -29.01 -2.54 -24.37
N SER A 93 -29.85 -2.20 -23.37
CA SER A 93 -30.50 -0.89 -23.27
C SER A 93 -29.50 0.27 -23.08
N PHE A 94 -28.29 -0.01 -22.58
CA PHE A 94 -27.21 0.97 -22.49
C PHE A 94 -26.52 1.23 -23.84
N GLN A 95 -26.83 0.46 -24.90
CA GLN A 95 -26.32 0.67 -26.26
C GLN A 95 -24.77 0.72 -26.37
N GLY A 96 -24.06 0.14 -25.39
CA GLY A 96 -22.59 0.20 -25.26
C GLY A 96 -22.05 1.48 -24.59
N ASN A 97 -22.89 2.46 -24.26
CA ASN A 97 -22.51 3.74 -23.67
C ASN A 97 -22.32 3.63 -22.16
N PHE A 98 -21.30 2.90 -21.73
CA PHE A 98 -20.99 2.72 -20.31
C PHE A 98 -20.32 3.95 -19.67
N PRO A 99 -20.30 4.05 -18.33
CA PRO A 99 -19.62 5.12 -17.60
C PRO A 99 -18.09 4.95 -17.63
N LYS A 100 -17.37 6.08 -17.74
CA LYS A 100 -15.91 6.16 -17.57
C LYS A 100 -15.62 6.36 -16.09
N ILE A 101 -14.88 5.43 -15.48
CA ILE A 101 -14.65 5.39 -14.03
C ILE A 101 -13.19 5.73 -13.69
N GLY A 102 -12.97 6.49 -12.62
CA GLY A 102 -11.66 6.70 -12.00
C GLY A 102 -11.62 6.22 -10.55
N LEU A 103 -10.47 5.68 -10.12
CA LEU A 103 -10.21 5.23 -8.75
C LEU A 103 -9.19 6.18 -8.09
N ALA A 104 -9.46 6.63 -6.87
CA ALA A 104 -8.52 7.43 -6.06
C ALA A 104 -7.94 6.59 -4.91
N LEU A 105 -6.62 6.61 -4.73
CA LEU A 105 -5.89 5.97 -3.64
C LEU A 105 -5.21 7.00 -2.72
N PRO A 106 -5.32 6.84 -1.40
CA PRO A 106 -5.04 7.90 -0.42
C PRO A 106 -3.56 7.95 0.00
N GLY A 107 -3.18 9.02 0.68
CA GLY A 107 -1.91 9.09 1.41
C GLY A 107 -1.96 8.44 2.79
N GLY A 108 -0.77 8.18 3.36
CA GLY A 108 -0.64 7.48 4.64
C GLY A 108 0.40 6.35 4.71
N GLY A 109 1.48 6.43 3.92
CA GLY A 109 2.60 5.47 3.97
C GLY A 109 2.19 4.00 3.82
N LEU A 110 2.83 3.10 4.59
CA LEU A 110 2.56 1.66 4.52
C LEU A 110 1.14 1.26 4.91
N ARG A 111 0.41 2.09 5.70
CA ARG A 111 -1.03 1.86 5.95
C ARG A 111 -1.80 2.01 4.64
N ALA A 112 -1.63 3.14 3.96
CA ALA A 112 -2.33 3.44 2.72
C ALA A 112 -1.96 2.46 1.58
N ALA A 113 -0.70 2.03 1.50
CA ALA A 113 -0.28 1.04 0.50
C ALA A 113 -0.97 -0.33 0.70
N GLN A 114 -0.95 -0.88 1.93
CA GLN A 114 -1.65 -2.13 2.26
C GLN A 114 -3.17 -1.99 2.11
N TRP A 115 -3.73 -0.87 2.55
CA TRP A 115 -5.16 -0.58 2.49
C TRP A 115 -5.66 -0.47 1.04
N GLY A 116 -4.88 0.20 0.17
CA GLY A 116 -5.12 0.26 -1.27
C GLY A 116 -5.06 -1.12 -1.93
N ALA A 117 -4.02 -1.92 -1.67
CA ALA A 117 -3.89 -3.28 -2.20
C ALA A 117 -5.08 -4.18 -1.85
N SER A 118 -5.53 -4.09 -0.59
CA SER A 118 -6.62 -4.91 -0.04
C SER A 118 -7.99 -4.43 -0.53
N SER A 119 -8.16 -3.13 -0.72
CA SER A 119 -9.38 -2.56 -1.31
C SER A 119 -9.48 -2.88 -2.80
N LEU A 120 -8.38 -2.79 -3.55
CA LEU A 120 -8.35 -3.20 -4.96
C LEU A 120 -8.55 -4.71 -5.13
N SER A 121 -8.02 -5.54 -4.21
CA SER A 121 -8.31 -6.98 -4.14
C SER A 121 -9.82 -7.29 -4.05
N ALA A 122 -10.59 -6.45 -3.35
CA ALA A 122 -12.04 -6.55 -3.23
C ALA A 122 -12.81 -6.00 -4.46
N LEU A 123 -12.12 -5.33 -5.39
CA LEU A 123 -12.69 -4.75 -6.62
C LEU A 123 -12.21 -5.46 -7.91
N ASP A 124 -11.32 -6.45 -7.78
CA ASP A 124 -10.68 -7.19 -8.87
C ASP A 124 -11.50 -8.45 -9.24
N ALA A 125 -11.96 -8.55 -10.50
CA ALA A 125 -12.65 -9.73 -11.03
C ALA A 125 -11.83 -11.03 -10.99
N ARG A 126 -10.50 -10.92 -10.84
CA ARG A 126 -9.59 -12.07 -10.72
C ARG A 126 -9.57 -12.67 -9.31
N ASN A 127 -10.12 -11.97 -8.31
CA ASN A 127 -10.31 -12.52 -6.96
C ASN A 127 -11.69 -13.21 -6.88
N GLU A 128 -11.69 -14.53 -6.69
CA GLU A 128 -12.92 -15.35 -6.64
C GLU A 128 -13.94 -14.84 -5.60
N SER A 129 -13.47 -14.41 -4.42
CA SER A 129 -14.35 -13.90 -3.36
C SER A 129 -14.96 -12.54 -3.69
N ALA A 130 -14.20 -11.66 -4.37
CA ALA A 130 -14.68 -10.36 -4.82
C ALA A 130 -15.72 -10.52 -5.94
N LYS A 131 -15.45 -11.41 -6.92
CA LYS A 131 -16.38 -11.73 -8.00
C LYS A 131 -17.65 -12.42 -7.49
N ALA A 132 -17.54 -13.33 -6.52
CA ALA A 132 -18.69 -13.97 -5.87
C ALA A 132 -19.54 -12.97 -5.05
N ALA A 133 -18.92 -11.94 -4.46
CA ALA A 133 -19.61 -10.85 -3.77
C ALA A 133 -20.18 -9.77 -4.73
N GLY A 134 -19.94 -9.89 -6.04
CA GLY A 134 -20.42 -8.95 -7.06
C GLY A 134 -19.65 -7.62 -7.15
N ALA A 135 -18.61 -7.40 -6.35
CA ALA A 135 -17.77 -6.19 -6.40
C ALA A 135 -16.55 -6.33 -7.33
N GLY A 136 -16.04 -7.56 -7.48
CA GLY A 136 -14.94 -7.90 -8.39
C GLY A 136 -15.32 -7.65 -9.85
N GLY A 137 -14.70 -6.64 -10.46
CA GLY A 137 -14.98 -6.14 -11.82
C GLY A 137 -14.89 -4.62 -11.92
N LEU A 138 -15.07 -3.89 -10.81
CA LEU A 138 -14.95 -2.43 -10.77
C LEU A 138 -13.54 -1.96 -11.15
N LEU A 139 -12.49 -2.72 -10.83
CA LEU A 139 -11.12 -2.43 -11.28
C LEU A 139 -10.97 -2.56 -12.80
N GLN A 140 -11.50 -3.64 -13.38
CA GLN A 140 -11.39 -3.91 -14.83
C GLN A 140 -12.11 -2.87 -15.68
N VAL A 141 -13.27 -2.37 -15.26
CA VAL A 141 -14.00 -1.30 -15.98
C VAL A 141 -13.45 0.10 -15.74
N SER A 142 -12.52 0.28 -14.79
CA SER A 142 -11.94 1.58 -14.47
C SER A 142 -10.93 2.05 -15.52
N SER A 143 -11.01 3.33 -15.88
CA SER A 143 -10.17 3.99 -16.89
C SER A 143 -8.94 4.66 -16.29
N TYR A 144 -9.03 5.19 -15.06
CA TYR A 144 -7.93 5.85 -14.35
C TYR A 144 -7.73 5.33 -12.93
N LEU A 145 -6.49 5.37 -12.45
CA LEU A 145 -6.08 5.06 -11.08
C LEU A 145 -5.12 6.16 -10.60
N ALA A 146 -5.63 7.09 -9.80
CA ALA A 146 -4.81 8.15 -9.20
C ALA A 146 -4.36 7.74 -7.79
N GLY A 147 -3.10 8.00 -7.44
CA GLY A 147 -2.52 7.70 -6.13
C GLY A 147 -1.56 8.78 -5.66
N LEU A 148 -1.47 9.00 -4.36
CA LEU A 148 -0.49 9.92 -3.76
C LEU A 148 0.16 9.30 -2.52
N SER A 149 1.38 9.71 -2.16
CA SER A 149 2.10 9.20 -0.98
C SER A 149 2.08 7.66 -0.91
N GLY A 150 1.63 7.06 0.18
CA GLY A 150 1.47 5.59 0.28
C GLY A 150 0.58 4.96 -0.81
N GLY A 151 -0.43 5.67 -1.31
CA GLY A 151 -1.23 5.27 -2.47
C GLY A 151 -0.46 5.28 -3.79
N SER A 152 0.56 6.14 -3.92
CA SER A 152 1.48 6.10 -5.07
C SER A 152 2.32 4.82 -5.07
N TRP A 153 2.66 4.27 -3.89
CA TRP A 153 3.54 3.11 -3.76
C TRP A 153 2.87 1.83 -4.26
N ILE A 154 1.62 1.58 -3.85
CA ILE A 154 0.79 0.52 -4.43
C ILE A 154 0.52 0.79 -5.92
N THR A 155 0.25 2.04 -6.33
CA THR A 155 0.04 2.37 -7.74
C THR A 155 1.24 1.93 -8.59
N GLY A 156 2.47 2.34 -8.25
CA GLY A 156 3.66 1.88 -8.97
C GLY A 156 3.92 0.37 -8.86
N SER A 157 3.73 -0.21 -7.67
CA SER A 157 3.93 -1.64 -7.43
C SER A 157 3.08 -2.53 -8.35
N ILE A 158 1.84 -2.11 -8.67
CA ILE A 158 0.97 -2.82 -9.61
C ILE A 158 1.59 -2.96 -11.00
N PHE A 159 2.12 -1.88 -11.57
CA PHE A 159 2.66 -1.90 -12.94
C PHE A 159 4.02 -2.60 -12.98
N PHE A 160 4.95 -2.23 -12.09
CA PHE A 160 6.32 -2.75 -12.13
C PHE A 160 6.46 -4.21 -11.70
N ASN A 161 5.44 -4.82 -11.08
CA ASN A 161 5.36 -6.28 -10.91
C ASN A 161 4.52 -6.98 -12.01
N ASN A 162 4.14 -6.27 -13.08
CA ASN A 162 3.33 -6.74 -14.20
C ASN A 162 1.93 -7.28 -13.80
N PHE A 163 1.22 -6.52 -12.96
CA PHE A 163 -0.15 -6.77 -12.52
C PHE A 163 -0.45 -8.20 -12.02
N PRO A 164 0.24 -8.69 -10.98
CA PRO A 164 -0.08 -9.98 -10.37
C PRO A 164 -1.42 -9.90 -9.60
N GLY A 165 -1.88 -11.01 -9.03
CA GLY A 165 -2.97 -10.97 -8.05
C GLY A 165 -2.54 -10.18 -6.80
N PHE A 166 -3.45 -9.44 -6.17
CA PHE A 166 -3.10 -8.59 -5.02
C PHE A 166 -2.58 -9.39 -3.80
N ASN A 167 -2.94 -10.67 -3.66
CA ASN A 167 -2.33 -11.53 -2.64
C ASN A 167 -0.86 -11.83 -2.96
N ASP A 168 -0.56 -12.18 -4.21
CA ASP A 168 0.80 -12.43 -4.69
C ASP A 168 1.68 -11.17 -4.64
N LEU A 169 1.09 -9.99 -4.93
CA LEU A 169 1.77 -8.70 -4.84
C LEU A 169 2.28 -8.42 -3.41
N VAL A 170 1.42 -8.63 -2.41
CA VAL A 170 1.73 -8.31 -1.01
C VAL A 170 2.55 -9.41 -0.34
N PHE A 171 2.28 -10.69 -0.63
CA PHE A 171 2.83 -11.83 0.12
C PHE A 171 3.77 -12.74 -0.68
N GLY A 172 3.92 -12.51 -1.98
CA GLY A 172 4.71 -13.33 -2.90
C GLY A 172 3.96 -14.59 -3.36
N ASN A 173 4.37 -15.13 -4.51
CA ASN A 173 3.83 -16.36 -5.09
C ASN A 173 4.71 -17.61 -4.87
N GLY A 174 5.83 -17.44 -4.13
CA GLY A 174 6.80 -18.50 -3.84
C GLY A 174 7.67 -18.95 -5.04
N ASN A 175 7.62 -18.23 -6.17
CA ASN A 175 8.36 -18.53 -7.39
C ASN A 175 9.19 -17.32 -7.85
N ASP A 176 8.62 -16.47 -8.70
CA ASP A 176 9.26 -15.30 -9.33
C ASP A 176 8.89 -13.96 -8.67
N LEU A 177 7.90 -13.95 -7.78
CA LEU A 177 7.47 -12.77 -7.03
C LEU A 177 7.66 -12.97 -5.51
N GLY A 178 8.56 -12.17 -4.91
CA GLY A 178 8.93 -12.27 -3.50
C GLY A 178 7.95 -11.61 -2.50
N GLY A 179 7.02 -10.80 -2.98
CA GLY A 179 6.09 -10.02 -2.15
C GLY A 179 6.73 -8.80 -1.47
N TRP A 180 5.93 -8.05 -0.73
CA TRP A 180 6.40 -6.86 -0.01
C TRP A 180 7.09 -7.24 1.32
N LEU A 181 8.34 -6.81 1.50
CA LEU A 181 9.14 -7.14 2.69
C LEU A 181 8.86 -6.18 3.89
N LEU A 182 7.58 -5.95 4.21
CA LEU A 182 7.18 -4.96 5.22
C LEU A 182 7.45 -5.39 6.68
N ASP A 183 7.84 -6.65 6.91
CA ASP A 183 8.32 -7.12 8.22
C ASP A 183 9.80 -6.80 8.50
N LEU A 184 10.52 -6.27 7.51
CA LEU A 184 11.88 -5.74 7.67
C LEU A 184 11.82 -4.20 7.75
N PRO A 185 12.32 -3.56 8.82
CA PRO A 185 12.26 -2.11 8.99
C PRO A 185 12.78 -1.37 7.76
N LEU A 186 12.10 -0.30 7.36
CA LEU A 186 12.31 0.31 6.04
C LEU A 186 13.74 0.83 5.87
N ALA A 187 14.24 1.56 6.88
CA ALA A 187 15.57 2.16 6.88
C ALA A 187 16.64 1.35 7.63
N THR A 188 16.27 0.27 8.34
CA THR A 188 17.25 -0.62 9.02
C THR A 188 16.84 -2.10 8.91
N PRO A 189 16.91 -2.71 7.71
CA PRO A 189 16.39 -4.06 7.47
C PRO A 189 17.08 -5.19 8.28
N ASP A 190 18.30 -5.00 8.78
CA ASP A 190 18.98 -5.95 9.70
C ASP A 190 18.70 -5.66 11.20
N GLY A 191 17.75 -4.77 11.49
CA GLY A 191 17.43 -4.30 12.83
C GLY A 191 18.24 -3.06 13.24
N ALA A 192 18.03 -2.58 14.47
CA ALA A 192 18.40 -1.23 14.91
C ALA A 192 19.91 -0.92 15.06
N ASP A 193 20.81 -1.88 14.81
CA ASP A 193 22.24 -1.59 14.77
C ASP A 193 22.62 -1.05 13.39
N ILE A 194 22.65 0.27 13.24
CA ILE A 194 23.06 0.95 12.00
C ILE A 194 24.49 0.61 11.56
N PHE A 195 25.32 0.04 12.44
CA PHE A 195 26.69 -0.38 12.11
C PHE A 195 26.82 -1.89 11.87
N SER A 196 25.71 -2.64 11.79
CA SER A 196 25.76 -4.04 11.36
C SER A 196 26.26 -4.15 9.91
N GLU A 197 26.93 -5.27 9.60
CA GLU A 197 27.52 -5.51 8.28
C GLU A 197 26.46 -5.47 7.16
N ASN A 198 25.31 -6.10 7.39
CA ASN A 198 24.17 -6.12 6.48
C ASN A 198 23.55 -4.72 6.27
N ASN A 199 23.31 -3.95 7.35
CA ASN A 199 22.82 -2.58 7.22
C ASN A 199 23.83 -1.70 6.46
N GLN A 200 25.14 -1.87 6.69
CA GLN A 200 26.18 -1.13 5.97
C GLN A 200 26.25 -1.50 4.48
N TYR A 201 25.99 -2.75 4.07
CA TYR A 201 25.83 -3.10 2.66
C TYR A 201 24.57 -2.45 2.05
N PHE A 202 23.42 -2.51 2.73
CA PHE A 202 22.17 -1.86 2.29
C PHE A 202 22.35 -0.33 2.12
N PHE A 203 22.96 0.33 3.10
CA PHE A 203 23.30 1.76 3.02
C PHE A 203 24.31 2.07 1.91
N GLY A 204 25.32 1.21 1.72
CA GLY A 204 26.30 1.34 0.64
C GLY A 204 25.64 1.26 -0.74
N SER A 205 24.71 0.32 -0.94
CA SER A 205 23.93 0.18 -2.17
C SER A 205 23.08 1.40 -2.48
N ILE A 206 22.28 1.85 -1.49
CA ILE A 206 21.45 3.06 -1.64
C ILE A 206 22.33 4.27 -1.98
N LEU A 207 23.43 4.47 -1.25
CA LEU A 207 24.35 5.58 -1.51
C LEU A 207 24.99 5.47 -2.90
N TRP A 208 25.29 4.28 -3.42
CA TRP A 208 25.77 4.13 -4.80
C TRP A 208 24.73 4.55 -5.85
N SER A 209 23.43 4.25 -5.65
CA SER A 209 22.37 4.81 -6.51
C SER A 209 22.38 6.34 -6.49
N VAL A 210 22.38 6.94 -5.30
CA VAL A 210 22.31 8.42 -5.13
C VAL A 210 23.57 9.10 -5.66
N MET A 211 24.76 8.56 -5.37
CA MET A 211 26.04 9.09 -5.84
C MET A 211 26.19 8.95 -7.37
N ALA A 212 25.65 7.89 -7.98
CA ALA A 212 25.63 7.75 -9.43
C ALA A 212 24.74 8.85 -10.06
N LYS A 213 23.53 9.09 -9.54
CA LYS A 213 22.65 10.19 -10.00
C LYS A 213 23.34 11.55 -9.83
N ALA A 214 23.90 11.85 -8.66
CA ALA A 214 24.62 13.10 -8.41
C ALA A 214 25.85 13.28 -9.33
N GLY A 215 26.54 12.18 -9.68
CA GLY A 215 27.66 12.16 -10.62
C GLY A 215 27.30 12.61 -12.05
N THR A 216 26.01 12.61 -12.41
CA THR A 216 25.51 13.16 -13.68
C THR A 216 25.32 14.69 -13.67
N GLY A 217 25.42 15.32 -12.50
CA GLY A 217 25.22 16.77 -12.31
C GLY A 217 23.83 17.17 -11.82
N ILE A 218 22.99 16.21 -11.42
CA ILE A 218 21.65 16.45 -10.88
C ILE A 218 21.68 16.52 -9.36
N ASP A 219 21.09 17.57 -8.77
CA ASP A 219 21.01 17.75 -7.32
C ASP A 219 20.15 16.66 -6.66
N THR A 220 20.56 16.19 -5.48
CA THR A 220 19.89 15.11 -4.73
C THR A 220 19.42 15.60 -3.35
N SER A 221 18.54 14.86 -2.67
CA SER A 221 18.08 15.17 -1.30
C SER A 221 17.77 13.90 -0.50
N ILE A 222 17.19 14.00 0.70
CA ILE A 222 16.63 12.86 1.46
C ILE A 222 15.59 12.05 0.66
N THR A 223 14.99 12.64 -0.39
CA THR A 223 14.04 11.95 -1.27
C THR A 223 14.70 10.81 -2.04
N ASP A 224 15.97 10.93 -2.43
CA ASP A 224 16.66 9.91 -3.21
C ASP A 224 16.90 8.59 -2.42
N PRO A 225 17.46 8.59 -1.19
CA PRO A 225 17.55 7.36 -0.41
C PRO A 225 16.17 6.84 0.03
N TRP A 226 15.19 7.71 0.31
CA TRP A 226 13.80 7.33 0.58
C TRP A 226 13.16 6.60 -0.60
N ALA A 227 13.29 7.15 -1.81
CA ALA A 227 12.86 6.55 -3.06
C ALA A 227 13.46 5.16 -3.28
N ARG A 228 14.76 4.98 -2.99
CA ARG A 228 15.41 3.67 -3.05
C ARG A 228 14.88 2.70 -1.99
N MET A 229 14.72 3.13 -0.74
CA MET A 229 14.11 2.29 0.30
C MET A 229 12.69 1.82 -0.07
N ILE A 230 11.90 2.69 -0.72
CA ILE A 230 10.59 2.36 -1.31
C ILE A 230 10.74 1.35 -2.46
N SER A 231 11.69 1.54 -3.39
CA SER A 231 11.98 0.56 -4.47
C SER A 231 12.20 -0.85 -3.90
N TYR A 232 13.04 -0.96 -2.87
CA TYR A 232 13.37 -2.18 -2.13
C TYR A 232 12.20 -2.83 -1.36
N ARG A 233 10.97 -2.29 -1.43
CA ARG A 233 9.76 -2.88 -0.83
C ARG A 233 8.61 -3.07 -1.82
N PHE A 234 8.55 -2.27 -2.88
CA PHE A 234 7.38 -2.18 -3.79
C PHE A 234 7.67 -2.51 -5.25
N LEU A 235 8.90 -2.36 -5.72
CA LEU A 235 9.30 -2.76 -7.08
C LEU A 235 9.78 -4.21 -7.08
N ASN A 236 10.01 -4.77 -8.27
CA ASN A 236 10.51 -6.13 -8.43
C ASN A 236 12.01 -6.25 -8.05
N GLN A 237 12.68 -7.33 -8.48
CA GLN A 237 14.11 -7.62 -8.23
C GLN A 237 14.51 -7.89 -6.76
N THR A 238 13.81 -7.35 -5.76
CA THR A 238 14.16 -7.56 -4.34
C THR A 238 13.51 -8.80 -3.74
N SER A 239 14.28 -9.57 -2.99
CA SER A 239 13.86 -10.70 -2.16
C SER A 239 14.60 -10.70 -0.82
N ARG A 240 14.27 -11.64 0.09
CA ARG A 240 15.02 -11.80 1.35
C ARG A 240 16.47 -12.25 1.14
N ASP A 241 16.74 -12.94 0.04
CA ASP A 241 18.06 -13.53 -0.23
C ASP A 241 19.05 -12.50 -0.79
N ASN A 242 18.56 -11.40 -1.37
CA ASN A 242 19.39 -10.36 -2.01
C ASN A 242 19.22 -8.94 -1.45
N ILE A 243 18.35 -8.69 -0.46
CA ILE A 243 18.13 -7.34 0.12
C ILE A 243 19.42 -6.66 0.64
N PHE A 244 20.45 -7.43 0.96
CA PHE A 244 21.77 -6.95 1.42
C PHE A 244 22.89 -7.09 0.36
N THR A 245 22.57 -7.47 -0.88
CA THR A 245 23.54 -7.59 -1.98
C THR A 245 23.20 -6.62 -3.11
N ASN A 246 24.06 -6.60 -4.14
CA ASN A 246 23.82 -5.85 -5.40
C ASN A 246 23.78 -6.82 -6.59
N ASP A 247 23.26 -8.04 -6.37
CA ASP A 247 23.08 -9.03 -7.45
C ASP A 247 21.90 -8.69 -8.39
N THR A 248 21.19 -7.59 -8.11
CA THR A 248 20.15 -6.98 -8.94
C THR A 248 20.15 -5.45 -8.77
N ALA A 249 19.39 -4.73 -9.61
CA ALA A 249 19.22 -3.28 -9.46
C ALA A 249 18.23 -2.85 -8.34
N HIS A 250 17.44 -3.77 -7.77
CA HIS A 250 16.40 -3.46 -6.78
C HIS A 250 15.45 -2.33 -7.23
N GLY A 251 14.98 -2.39 -8.47
CA GLY A 251 14.10 -1.37 -9.05
C GLY A 251 14.77 -0.02 -9.35
N ALA A 252 16.11 0.05 -9.37
CA ALA A 252 16.82 1.11 -10.08
C ALA A 252 16.75 0.86 -11.59
N GLY A 253 16.87 1.92 -12.39
CA GLY A 253 16.75 1.89 -13.85
C GLY A 253 15.30 1.82 -14.36
N GLN A 254 14.38 1.23 -13.61
CA GLN A 254 12.95 1.16 -13.95
C GLN A 254 12.35 2.55 -14.08
N LEU A 255 11.86 2.91 -15.27
CA LEU A 255 11.34 4.26 -15.59
C LEU A 255 9.82 4.30 -15.64
N TRP A 256 9.21 5.37 -15.13
CA TRP A 256 7.76 5.57 -15.16
C TRP A 256 7.24 5.77 -16.60
N SER A 257 8.02 6.43 -17.46
CA SER A 257 7.77 6.51 -18.91
C SER A 257 7.92 5.17 -19.65
N LYS A 258 8.37 4.12 -18.97
CA LYS A 258 8.46 2.74 -19.49
C LYS A 258 7.28 1.86 -19.09
N ILE A 259 6.29 2.39 -18.36
CA ILE A 259 5.00 1.69 -18.13
C ILE A 259 4.33 1.23 -19.45
N PRO A 260 4.39 1.95 -20.59
CA PRO A 260 3.86 1.47 -21.87
C PRO A 260 4.58 0.24 -22.47
N ASP A 261 5.78 -0.08 -21.99
CA ASP A 261 6.53 -1.28 -22.39
C ASP A 261 6.21 -2.51 -21.50
N ILE A 262 5.37 -2.35 -20.46
CA ILE A 262 4.98 -3.42 -19.52
C ILE A 262 3.83 -4.26 -20.12
N PRO A 263 3.93 -5.61 -20.16
CA PRO A 263 2.94 -6.47 -20.82
C PRO A 263 1.48 -6.26 -20.36
N ALA A 264 1.22 -6.08 -19.06
CA ALA A 264 -0.12 -5.81 -18.54
C ALA A 264 -0.70 -4.47 -19.03
N PHE A 265 0.14 -3.46 -19.26
CA PHE A 265 -0.28 -2.19 -19.85
C PHE A 265 -0.53 -2.35 -21.35
N GLN A 266 0.36 -3.02 -22.09
CA GLN A 266 0.20 -3.32 -23.52
C GLN A 266 -1.04 -4.17 -23.84
N GLN A 267 -1.39 -5.09 -22.93
CA GLN A 267 -2.63 -5.88 -22.98
C GLN A 267 -3.86 -5.08 -22.48
N HIS A 268 -3.69 -3.80 -22.15
CA HIS A 268 -4.75 -2.88 -21.76
C HIS A 268 -5.54 -3.31 -20.50
N LEU A 269 -4.94 -4.13 -19.63
CA LEU A 269 -5.58 -4.74 -18.46
C LEU A 269 -5.81 -3.76 -17.29
N LEU A 270 -5.18 -2.59 -17.33
CA LEU A 270 -5.13 -1.64 -16.21
C LEU A 270 -5.69 -0.25 -16.56
N PRO A 271 -6.21 0.49 -15.55
CA PRO A 271 -6.38 1.93 -15.63
C PRO A 271 -5.06 2.66 -15.93
N ILE A 272 -5.12 3.88 -16.48
CA ILE A 272 -3.92 4.75 -16.54
C ILE A 272 -3.53 5.16 -15.11
N PRO A 273 -2.27 4.97 -14.70
CA PRO A 273 -1.80 5.46 -13.42
C PRO A 273 -1.50 6.96 -13.46
N ILE A 274 -1.87 7.65 -12.39
CA ILE A 274 -1.51 9.05 -12.14
C ILE A 274 -0.93 9.12 -10.73
N LEU A 275 0.28 9.64 -10.56
CA LEU A 275 0.76 10.05 -9.23
C LEU A 275 0.52 11.54 -9.01
N VAL A 276 0.21 11.95 -7.79
CA VAL A 276 0.07 13.37 -7.43
C VAL A 276 1.21 13.82 -6.52
N THR A 277 1.71 15.03 -6.74
CA THR A 277 2.75 15.68 -5.92
C THR A 277 2.49 17.19 -5.87
N ASP A 278 2.63 17.78 -4.69
CA ASP A 278 2.56 19.23 -4.48
C ASP A 278 3.93 19.87 -4.76
N SER A 279 3.99 21.18 -4.97
CA SER A 279 5.25 21.93 -4.96
C SER A 279 5.28 23.04 -3.91
N ARG A 280 6.33 23.05 -3.07
CA ARG A 280 6.69 24.20 -2.25
C ARG A 280 7.12 25.35 -3.19
N PRO A 281 6.43 26.50 -3.20
CA PRO A 281 6.71 27.59 -4.14
C PRO A 281 8.16 28.08 -4.06
N SER A 282 8.74 28.41 -5.22
CA SER A 282 10.13 28.84 -5.34
C SER A 282 10.47 30.02 -4.43
N GLY A 283 11.60 29.91 -3.71
CA GLY A 283 12.03 30.89 -2.70
C GLY A 283 11.29 30.82 -1.36
N SER A 284 10.28 29.94 -1.23
CA SER A 284 9.64 29.65 0.06
C SER A 284 10.48 28.67 0.89
N ASN A 285 10.65 29.00 2.17
CA ASN A 285 11.21 28.10 3.19
C ASN A 285 10.11 27.62 4.14
N ASP A 286 8.90 27.38 3.64
CA ASP A 286 7.84 26.83 4.47
C ASP A 286 8.08 25.35 4.81
N THR A 287 7.70 24.98 6.02
CA THR A 287 7.91 23.66 6.64
C THR A 287 6.60 23.21 7.32
N ARG A 288 5.48 23.52 6.66
CA ARG A 288 4.11 23.39 7.14
C ARG A 288 3.24 22.94 5.98
N VAL A 289 2.04 22.45 6.30
CA VAL A 289 0.93 22.29 5.36
C VAL A 289 0.84 23.50 4.42
N LEU A 290 0.82 23.22 3.12
CA LEU A 290 0.74 24.22 2.07
C LEU A 290 -0.67 24.83 1.95
N GLY A 291 -0.75 26.05 1.41
CA GLY A 291 -2.01 26.65 0.99
C GLY A 291 -2.57 25.98 -0.27
N LEU A 292 -3.89 25.94 -0.40
CA LEU A 292 -4.61 25.30 -1.52
C LEU A 292 -4.34 25.97 -2.87
N GLU A 293 -3.80 27.18 -2.89
CA GLU A 293 -3.33 27.88 -4.08
C GLU A 293 -2.06 27.27 -4.71
N SER A 294 -1.33 26.42 -3.96
CA SER A 294 -0.08 25.81 -4.41
C SER A 294 -0.31 24.93 -5.65
N THR A 295 0.66 24.93 -6.58
CA THR A 295 0.53 24.17 -7.84
C THR A 295 0.64 22.67 -7.59
N VAL A 296 -0.37 21.93 -8.05
CA VAL A 296 -0.46 20.46 -7.98
C VAL A 296 -0.02 19.87 -9.31
N TYR A 297 0.80 18.81 -9.26
CA TYR A 297 1.31 18.11 -10.44
C TYR A 297 0.84 16.66 -10.50
N GLU A 298 0.67 16.20 -11.73
CA GLU A 298 0.29 14.85 -12.11
C GLU A 298 1.43 14.17 -12.86
N ILE A 299 1.85 12.99 -12.42
CA ILE A 299 2.87 12.17 -13.09
C ILE A 299 2.15 10.97 -13.75
N THR A 300 1.95 11.07 -15.05
CA THR A 300 1.42 9.98 -15.91
C THR A 300 2.58 9.27 -16.62
N PRO A 301 2.40 8.09 -17.24
CA PRO A 301 3.43 7.47 -18.07
C PRO A 301 3.92 8.31 -19.27
N PHE A 302 3.23 9.40 -19.60
CA PHE A 302 3.52 10.21 -20.79
C PHE A 302 4.06 11.60 -20.44
N GLU A 303 3.66 12.16 -19.30
CA GLU A 303 4.00 13.52 -18.90
C GLU A 303 3.90 13.79 -17.40
N LEU A 304 4.74 14.73 -16.93
CA LEU A 304 4.48 15.55 -15.76
C LEU A 304 3.58 16.71 -16.21
N ALA A 305 2.40 16.89 -15.62
CA ALA A 305 1.46 17.94 -16.03
C ALA A 305 0.80 18.64 -14.84
N SER A 306 0.21 19.81 -15.09
CA SER A 306 -0.76 20.42 -14.17
C SER A 306 -1.96 20.95 -14.94
N PHE A 307 -3.15 20.55 -14.50
CA PHE A 307 -4.43 21.06 -14.98
C PHE A 307 -4.96 22.24 -14.14
N ASP A 308 -4.13 22.79 -13.26
CA ASP A 308 -4.41 24.04 -12.56
C ASP A 308 -4.46 25.21 -13.57
N PRO A 309 -5.36 26.20 -13.40
CA PRO A 309 -5.45 27.34 -14.32
C PRO A 309 -4.22 28.26 -14.34
N SER A 310 -3.37 28.19 -13.31
CA SER A 310 -2.09 28.92 -13.18
C SER A 310 -1.05 28.49 -14.22
N LEU A 311 -0.93 27.18 -14.46
CA LEU A 311 0.06 26.56 -15.34
C LEU A 311 -0.56 25.99 -16.62
N SER A 312 -1.56 25.10 -16.53
CA SER A 312 -2.25 24.47 -17.68
C SER A 312 -1.28 23.98 -18.78
N ALA A 313 -0.33 23.13 -18.39
CA ALA A 313 0.71 22.60 -19.27
C ALA A 313 1.11 21.15 -18.88
N GLY A 314 1.75 20.44 -19.82
CA GLY A 314 2.30 19.09 -19.61
C GLY A 314 3.64 18.91 -20.32
N ALA A 315 4.63 18.33 -19.64
CA ALA A 315 5.99 18.11 -20.12
C ALA A 315 6.27 16.61 -20.28
N ASN A 316 6.81 16.20 -21.43
CA ASN A 316 7.06 14.79 -21.77
C ASN A 316 7.96 14.11 -20.73
N LEU A 317 7.45 13.08 -20.05
CA LEU A 317 8.11 12.50 -18.89
C LEU A 317 9.45 11.82 -19.24
N SER A 318 9.62 11.34 -20.47
CA SER A 318 10.90 10.77 -20.92
C SER A 318 12.04 11.79 -20.88
N TYR A 319 11.73 13.09 -20.84
CA TYR A 319 12.68 14.20 -20.97
C TYR A 319 12.63 15.23 -19.83
N VAL A 320 11.82 15.08 -18.77
CA VAL A 320 11.69 16.09 -17.69
C VAL A 320 12.97 16.37 -16.90
N GLY A 321 13.98 15.50 -16.99
CA GLY A 321 15.32 15.78 -16.46
C GLY A 321 16.09 16.85 -17.25
N THR A 322 15.58 17.26 -18.42
CA THR A 322 16.23 18.24 -19.31
C THR A 322 15.93 19.66 -18.83
N HIS A 323 16.95 20.53 -18.83
CA HIS A 323 16.75 21.95 -18.58
C HIS A 323 16.05 22.60 -19.78
N LEU A 324 14.76 22.94 -19.62
CA LEU A 324 13.94 23.57 -20.65
C LEU A 324 13.65 25.02 -20.28
N ILE A 325 13.85 25.93 -21.23
CA ILE A 325 13.43 27.35 -21.15
C ILE A 325 12.40 27.57 -22.25
N GLU A 326 11.25 28.15 -21.92
CA GLU A 326 10.11 28.32 -22.85
C GLU A 326 9.73 27.00 -23.55
N GLY A 327 9.81 25.88 -22.81
CA GLY A 327 9.53 24.53 -23.29
C GLY A 327 10.56 23.95 -24.28
N ARG A 328 11.80 24.49 -24.34
CA ARG A 328 12.85 24.06 -25.29
C ARG A 328 14.20 23.82 -24.60
N PRO A 329 14.99 22.80 -25.01
CA PRO A 329 16.33 22.58 -24.48
C PRO A 329 17.27 23.74 -24.85
N GLU A 330 17.88 24.39 -23.85
CA GLU A 330 18.69 25.61 -24.01
C GLU A 330 19.79 25.51 -25.09
N ASN A 331 20.48 24.36 -25.13
CA ASN A 331 21.59 24.12 -26.06
C ASN A 331 21.21 23.22 -27.26
N GLY A 332 19.93 22.81 -27.37
CA GLY A 332 19.38 22.03 -28.49
C GLY A 332 19.90 20.59 -28.70
N THR A 333 21.04 20.21 -28.11
CA THR A 333 21.74 18.93 -28.37
C THR A 333 21.96 18.04 -27.15
N ALA A 334 21.67 18.55 -25.95
CA ALA A 334 21.94 17.87 -24.69
C ALA A 334 20.64 17.68 -23.88
N CYS A 335 19.92 16.62 -24.18
CA CYS A 335 18.75 16.18 -23.42
C CYS A 335 19.18 15.25 -22.26
N VAL A 336 18.22 14.98 -21.38
CA VAL A 336 18.37 14.04 -20.25
C VAL A 336 17.19 13.08 -20.25
N THR A 337 17.48 11.78 -20.17
CA THR A 337 16.48 10.70 -20.13
C THR A 337 16.69 9.78 -18.93
N GLY A 338 15.63 9.13 -18.45
CA GLY A 338 15.71 8.21 -17.30
C GLY A 338 15.84 8.89 -15.94
N PHE A 339 15.47 10.17 -15.85
CA PHE A 339 15.29 10.89 -14.58
C PHE A 339 14.03 10.41 -13.85
N ASP A 340 13.05 9.96 -14.61
CA ASP A 340 11.71 9.49 -14.21
C ASP A 340 11.73 8.08 -13.59
N GLN A 341 12.78 7.76 -12.84
CA GLN A 341 12.94 6.52 -12.08
C GLN A 341 11.67 6.25 -11.25
N ALA A 342 11.05 5.09 -11.42
CA ALA A 342 9.76 4.73 -10.82
C ALA A 342 9.76 4.91 -9.30
N GLY A 343 10.84 4.46 -8.65
CA GLY A 343 11.06 4.68 -7.21
C GLY A 343 11.17 6.16 -6.83
N PHE A 344 11.74 7.01 -7.69
CA PHE A 344 11.81 8.47 -7.46
C PHE A 344 10.48 9.17 -7.70
N MET A 345 9.62 8.69 -8.62
CA MET A 345 8.26 9.21 -8.78
C MET A 345 7.41 8.87 -7.54
N MET A 346 7.46 7.62 -7.08
CA MET A 346 6.83 7.12 -5.84
C MET A 346 7.39 7.80 -4.58
N GLY A 347 8.69 8.08 -4.56
CA GLY A 347 9.37 8.78 -3.47
C GLY A 347 9.03 10.26 -3.42
N THR A 348 8.96 10.95 -4.58
CA THR A 348 8.53 12.35 -4.72
C THR A 348 7.11 12.52 -4.20
N SER A 349 6.17 11.71 -4.70
CA SER A 349 4.76 11.72 -4.28
C SER A 349 4.56 11.41 -2.79
N GLY A 350 5.56 10.83 -2.12
CA GLY A 350 5.60 10.55 -0.68
C GLY A 350 6.70 11.27 0.10
N SER A 351 7.18 12.43 -0.37
CA SER A 351 8.28 13.18 0.25
C SER A 351 7.76 14.24 1.22
N ILE A 352 7.38 13.81 2.43
CA ILE A 352 6.81 14.67 3.50
C ILE A 352 7.87 15.34 4.39
N PHE A 353 9.15 15.29 4.00
CA PHE A 353 10.27 15.63 4.88
C PHE A 353 10.39 17.12 5.17
N ASP A 354 9.91 17.99 4.28
CA ASP A 354 9.72 19.43 4.51
C ASP A 354 8.94 19.74 5.81
N GLN A 355 8.02 18.86 6.20
CA GLN A 355 7.17 19.01 7.39
C GLN A 355 7.64 18.22 8.62
N VAL A 356 8.48 17.18 8.46
CA VAL A 356 8.87 16.28 9.56
C VAL A 356 10.36 16.21 9.87
N LEU A 357 11.25 16.76 9.04
CA LEU A 357 12.71 16.72 9.23
C LEU A 357 13.23 17.96 9.97
N ASP A 358 13.66 17.76 11.21
CA ASP A 358 14.30 18.82 12.00
C ASP A 358 15.82 18.71 11.92
N PHE A 359 16.43 19.46 11.01
CA PHE A 359 17.90 19.59 10.87
C PHE A 359 18.57 20.18 12.12
N GLY A 360 17.88 21.03 12.88
CA GLY A 360 18.43 21.67 14.09
C GLY A 360 18.55 20.70 15.26
N ARG A 361 17.76 19.61 15.26
CA ARG A 361 17.80 18.53 16.26
C ARG A 361 18.35 17.21 15.72
N ASN A 362 18.49 17.08 14.39
CA ASN A 362 18.75 15.83 13.69
C ASN A 362 17.75 14.73 14.10
N THR A 363 16.46 15.01 13.87
CA THR A 363 15.33 14.12 14.20
C THR A 363 14.27 14.15 13.11
N ILE A 364 13.58 13.02 12.88
CA ILE A 364 12.42 12.94 11.98
C ILE A 364 11.17 12.65 12.82
N GLN A 365 10.16 13.52 12.76
CA GLN A 365 8.96 13.41 13.58
C GLN A 365 8.12 12.17 13.21
N GLY A 366 7.71 11.41 14.22
CA GLY A 366 6.75 10.30 14.08
C GLY A 366 7.33 8.95 13.66
N LEU A 367 8.54 8.91 13.09
CA LEU A 367 9.26 7.66 12.79
C LEU A 367 9.66 6.91 14.06
N SER A 368 10.01 5.62 13.91
CA SER A 368 10.68 4.86 14.96
C SER A 368 12.12 5.36 15.15
N ASP A 369 12.69 5.22 16.35
CA ASP A 369 14.11 5.51 16.60
C ASP A 369 15.03 4.76 15.62
N SER A 370 14.64 3.53 15.22
CA SER A 370 15.41 2.70 14.29
C SER A 370 15.43 3.32 12.89
N ASP A 371 14.26 3.62 12.34
CA ASP A 371 14.12 4.14 10.98
C ASP A 371 14.65 5.57 10.86
N ALA A 372 14.41 6.41 11.88
CA ALA A 372 14.94 7.77 11.93
C ALA A 372 16.48 7.77 11.95
N ASN A 373 17.12 6.96 12.80
CA ASN A 373 18.58 6.87 12.84
C ASN A 373 19.16 6.28 11.55
N GLY A 374 18.52 5.28 10.94
CA GLY A 374 18.96 4.72 9.65
C GLY A 374 18.89 5.73 8.50
N LEU A 375 17.77 6.43 8.35
CA LEU A 375 17.59 7.41 7.28
C LEU A 375 18.48 8.66 7.48
N LEU A 376 18.62 9.16 8.71
CA LEU A 376 19.54 10.27 9.02
C LEU A 376 21.01 9.87 8.86
N TYR A 377 21.38 8.61 9.15
CA TYR A 377 22.72 8.09 8.86
C TYR A 377 23.01 8.12 7.36
N VAL A 378 22.07 7.65 6.52
CA VAL A 378 22.22 7.70 5.05
C VAL A 378 22.30 9.14 4.55
N LEU A 379 21.40 10.03 5.01
CA LEU A 379 21.42 11.46 4.65
C LEU A 379 22.74 12.13 5.03
N SER A 380 23.23 11.93 6.26
CA SER A 380 24.51 12.53 6.70
C SER A 380 25.70 12.08 5.85
N ARG A 381 25.69 10.85 5.34
CA ARG A 381 26.69 10.37 4.38
C ARG A 381 26.52 10.97 2.99
N GLN A 382 25.29 11.03 2.47
CA GLN A 382 24.97 11.69 1.21
C GLN A 382 25.46 13.15 1.21
N LEU A 383 25.09 13.94 2.22
CA LEU A 383 25.50 15.34 2.37
C LEU A 383 27.01 15.55 2.57
N SER A 384 27.77 14.49 2.89
CA SER A 384 29.24 14.54 2.98
C SER A 384 29.96 14.23 1.65
N GLU A 385 29.25 13.62 0.69
CA GLU A 385 29.82 13.11 -0.58
C GLU A 385 29.30 13.86 -1.82
N VAL A 386 28.04 14.31 -1.82
CA VAL A 386 27.36 14.85 -3.01
C VAL A 386 26.67 16.19 -2.77
N ARG A 387 26.25 16.83 -3.87
CA ARG A 387 25.50 18.10 -3.83
C ARG A 387 24.00 17.89 -3.68
N THR A 388 23.42 18.93 -3.11
CA THR A 388 22.01 19.14 -2.76
C THR A 388 21.65 20.58 -3.10
N ARG A 389 20.37 20.83 -3.34
CA ARG A 389 19.77 22.14 -3.58
C ARG A 389 18.86 22.55 -2.43
N SER A 390 18.03 21.62 -2.00
CA SER A 390 17.26 21.65 -0.76
C SER A 390 17.15 20.21 -0.25
N ASP A 391 17.48 19.99 1.00
CA ASP A 391 17.80 18.67 1.57
C ASP A 391 16.54 17.82 1.88
N ASP A 392 15.37 18.45 1.83
CA ASP A 392 14.09 18.06 2.41
C ASP A 392 12.96 17.81 1.38
N VAL A 393 13.21 18.09 0.10
CA VAL A 393 12.22 18.02 -0.99
C VAL A 393 12.76 17.25 -2.18
N ALA A 394 11.90 16.76 -3.07
CA ALA A 394 12.34 16.20 -4.33
C ALA A 394 12.84 17.33 -5.25
N ASN A 395 14.15 17.36 -5.52
CA ASN A 395 14.75 18.32 -6.44
C ASN A 395 14.50 17.87 -7.90
N TRP A 396 13.68 18.61 -8.63
CA TRP A 396 13.37 18.38 -10.04
C TRP A 396 13.84 19.56 -10.89
N PRO A 397 14.47 19.36 -12.06
CA PRO A 397 14.58 20.42 -13.06
C PRO A 397 13.17 20.93 -13.43
N ASN A 398 13.01 22.24 -13.67
CA ASN A 398 11.71 22.80 -14.04
C ASN A 398 11.53 22.73 -15.57
N PRO A 399 10.66 21.87 -16.13
CA PRO A 399 10.41 21.86 -17.57
C PRO A 399 9.53 23.04 -18.02
N PHE A 400 8.93 23.78 -17.09
CA PHE A 400 7.99 24.86 -17.34
C PHE A 400 8.62 26.26 -17.18
N GLN A 401 9.95 26.37 -17.10
CA GLN A 401 10.61 27.66 -16.87
C GLN A 401 10.30 28.66 -18.01
N GLY A 402 9.97 29.90 -17.64
CA GLY A 402 9.59 30.99 -18.53
C GLY A 402 8.15 30.93 -19.05
N LEU A 403 7.39 29.87 -18.77
CA LEU A 403 5.99 29.73 -19.17
C LEU A 403 5.05 30.43 -18.19
N LYS A 404 3.95 31.00 -18.70
CA LYS A 404 2.85 31.60 -17.91
C LYS A 404 3.30 32.64 -16.88
N GLN A 405 4.21 33.54 -17.27
CA GLN A 405 4.89 34.52 -16.40
C GLN A 405 3.97 35.32 -15.45
N ASP A 406 2.74 35.63 -15.86
CA ASP A 406 1.77 36.37 -15.04
C ASP A 406 1.00 35.51 -14.01
N THR A 407 1.00 34.18 -14.12
CA THR A 407 0.09 33.28 -13.37
C THR A 407 0.72 32.04 -12.73
N TYR A 408 1.91 31.61 -13.16
CA TYR A 408 2.58 30.42 -12.64
C TYR A 408 3.66 30.80 -11.62
N GLN A 409 3.49 30.33 -10.37
CA GLN A 409 4.32 30.71 -9.22
C GLN A 409 5.82 30.41 -9.41
N ASP A 410 6.16 29.36 -10.18
CA ASP A 410 7.52 28.85 -10.35
C ASP A 410 8.10 29.19 -11.74
N THR A 411 7.54 30.18 -12.46
CA THR A 411 7.97 30.58 -13.82
C THR A 411 9.47 30.87 -13.93
N ASP A 412 10.05 31.60 -12.98
CA ASP A 412 11.47 31.99 -13.01
C ASP A 412 12.41 30.89 -12.46
N ALA A 413 11.85 29.85 -11.84
CA ALA A 413 12.63 28.82 -11.17
C ALA A 413 13.28 27.86 -12.18
N THR A 414 14.58 27.60 -12.06
CA THR A 414 15.29 26.55 -12.83
C THR A 414 15.00 25.14 -12.30
N TRP A 415 14.51 25.03 -11.06
CA TRP A 415 14.21 23.78 -10.36
C TRP A 415 12.92 23.91 -9.55
N LEU A 416 12.14 22.84 -9.49
CA LEU A 416 10.96 22.69 -8.64
C LEU A 416 11.34 21.97 -7.34
N SER A 417 10.68 22.36 -6.26
CA SER A 417 10.72 21.68 -4.95
C SER A 417 9.44 20.88 -4.78
N LEU A 418 9.42 19.64 -5.30
CA LEU A 418 8.24 18.78 -5.25
C LEU A 418 8.21 17.97 -3.93
N ILE A 419 7.02 17.78 -3.35
CA ILE A 419 6.80 17.17 -2.04
C ILE A 419 5.61 16.20 -2.04
N ASP A 420 5.34 15.56 -0.89
CA ASP A 420 4.22 14.63 -0.74
C ASP A 420 2.89 15.22 -1.26
N GLY A 421 2.15 14.47 -2.07
CA GLY A 421 0.91 14.94 -2.71
C GLY A 421 -0.27 15.19 -1.77
N ALA A 422 -0.13 14.95 -0.46
CA ALA A 422 -1.10 15.33 0.57
C ALA A 422 -0.71 16.62 1.33
N SER A 423 0.35 17.34 0.93
CA SER A 423 0.91 18.46 1.71
C SER A 423 -0.02 19.67 1.80
N ASN A 424 -0.99 19.80 0.89
CA ASN A 424 -2.09 20.77 0.93
C ASN A 424 -3.37 20.26 1.66
N ILE A 425 -3.31 19.10 2.33
CA ILE A 425 -4.40 18.33 2.98
C ILE A 425 -5.34 17.57 2.02
N GLU A 426 -5.16 17.62 0.69
CA GLU A 426 -5.82 16.73 -0.27
C GLU A 426 -5.27 15.28 -0.22
N ASN A 427 -5.36 14.60 0.94
CA ASN A 427 -4.87 13.22 1.14
C ASN A 427 -5.59 12.15 0.28
N ILE A 428 -6.46 12.56 -0.64
CA ILE A 428 -7.15 11.76 -1.64
C ILE A 428 -6.98 12.47 -3.00
N PRO A 429 -6.42 11.84 -4.05
CA PRO A 429 -6.13 12.48 -5.33
C PRO A 429 -7.40 12.67 -6.18
N LEU A 430 -8.29 13.57 -5.75
CA LEU A 430 -9.54 13.86 -6.45
C LEU A 430 -9.34 14.80 -7.65
N GLY A 431 -8.47 15.82 -7.53
CA GLY A 431 -8.18 16.78 -8.60
C GLY A 431 -8.02 16.13 -9.99
N PRO A 432 -7.08 15.20 -10.19
CA PRO A 432 -6.85 14.55 -11.48
C PRO A 432 -8.07 13.84 -12.07
N LEU A 433 -8.94 13.29 -11.21
CA LEU A 433 -10.14 12.56 -11.60
C LEU A 433 -11.30 13.51 -11.94
N PHE A 434 -11.28 14.74 -11.42
CA PHE A 434 -12.24 15.79 -11.74
C PHE A 434 -11.81 16.71 -12.88
N VAL A 435 -10.60 16.55 -13.47
CA VAL A 435 -10.18 17.25 -14.70
C VAL A 435 -11.24 17.09 -15.80
N ARG A 436 -11.75 18.22 -16.34
CA ARG A 436 -12.95 18.20 -17.20
C ARG A 436 -12.76 17.41 -18.49
N GLU A 437 -11.61 17.54 -19.13
CA GLU A 437 -11.28 16.81 -20.37
C GLU A 437 -11.22 15.28 -20.17
N ARG A 438 -10.92 14.79 -18.96
CA ARG A 438 -10.99 13.35 -18.67
C ARG A 438 -12.43 12.85 -18.71
N GLY A 439 -13.43 13.70 -18.44
CA GLY A 439 -14.84 13.39 -18.62
C GLY A 439 -15.27 12.12 -17.90
N LEU A 440 -14.91 12.01 -16.61
CA LEU A 440 -15.33 10.88 -15.78
C LEU A 440 -16.81 11.01 -15.42
N ASP A 441 -17.51 9.88 -15.48
CA ASP A 441 -18.91 9.76 -15.08
C ASP A 441 -19.06 9.31 -13.61
N VAL A 442 -18.09 8.54 -13.12
CA VAL A 442 -18.06 7.98 -11.77
C VAL A 442 -16.65 8.09 -11.20
N VAL A 443 -16.54 8.51 -9.93
CA VAL A 443 -15.28 8.54 -9.19
C VAL A 443 -15.40 7.67 -7.95
N VAL A 444 -14.56 6.65 -7.83
CA VAL A 444 -14.49 5.79 -6.65
C VAL A 444 -13.40 6.32 -5.74
N THR A 445 -13.81 6.82 -4.59
CA THR A 445 -12.92 7.40 -3.57
C THR A 445 -12.65 6.35 -2.51
N LEU A 446 -11.43 5.80 -2.52
CA LEU A 446 -10.97 4.87 -1.50
C LEU A 446 -10.24 5.69 -0.42
N ASP A 447 -10.87 5.90 0.74
CA ASP A 447 -10.33 6.74 1.82
C ASP A 447 -9.69 5.92 2.96
N GLY A 448 -8.37 5.86 2.97
CA GLY A 448 -7.51 5.21 3.98
C GLY A 448 -6.80 6.19 4.91
N SER A 449 -7.31 7.41 5.04
CA SER A 449 -6.74 8.49 5.84
C SER A 449 -6.78 8.19 7.36
N ALA A 450 -6.10 9.03 8.16
CA ALA A 450 -5.95 8.86 9.60
C ALA A 450 -6.20 10.21 10.32
N ASP A 451 -7.39 10.74 10.09
CA ASP A 451 -7.75 12.13 10.42
C ASP A 451 -8.20 12.30 11.88
N THR A 452 -8.65 11.20 12.50
CA THR A 452 -9.09 11.17 13.90
C THR A 452 -7.97 10.69 14.83
N SER A 453 -8.10 10.97 16.13
CA SER A 453 -7.16 10.52 17.17
C SER A 453 -7.04 8.99 17.34
N GLN A 454 -7.91 8.21 16.67
CA GLN A 454 -7.86 6.74 16.57
C GLN A 454 -7.44 6.27 15.16
N ASN A 455 -6.87 7.15 14.34
CA ASN A 455 -6.39 6.90 12.96
C ASN A 455 -7.48 6.40 11.97
N TRP A 456 -8.74 6.79 12.16
CA TRP A 456 -9.81 6.59 11.18
C TRP A 456 -10.01 7.84 10.31
N PRO A 457 -10.48 7.70 9.05
CA PRO A 457 -10.89 8.82 8.22
C PRO A 457 -12.05 9.63 8.82
N ASN A 458 -12.17 10.89 8.42
CA ASN A 458 -13.35 11.73 8.67
C ASN A 458 -13.75 12.57 7.45
N GLY A 459 -13.27 12.24 6.25
CA GLY A 459 -13.58 12.95 5.01
C GLY A 459 -12.81 14.25 4.80
N THR A 460 -11.78 14.55 5.62
CA THR A 460 -10.98 15.78 5.51
C THR A 460 -10.40 15.98 4.10
N GLY A 461 -9.87 14.94 3.45
CA GLY A 461 -9.37 15.03 2.08
C GLY A 461 -10.44 15.50 1.06
N VAL A 462 -11.66 14.97 1.16
CA VAL A 462 -12.80 15.36 0.29
C VAL A 462 -13.17 16.83 0.51
N ILE A 463 -13.15 17.28 1.77
CA ILE A 463 -13.47 18.67 2.15
C ILE A 463 -12.44 19.64 1.57
N PHE A 464 -11.15 19.36 1.70
CA PHE A 464 -10.08 20.24 1.19
C PHE A 464 -10.02 20.23 -0.33
N SER A 465 -10.18 19.08 -1.00
CA SER A 465 -10.32 19.04 -2.47
C SER A 465 -11.53 19.84 -2.97
N SER A 466 -12.67 19.79 -2.27
CA SER A 466 -13.83 20.62 -2.63
C SER A 466 -13.55 22.11 -2.46
N GLN A 467 -12.86 22.52 -1.38
CA GLN A 467 -12.46 23.92 -1.19
C GLN A 467 -11.51 24.38 -2.30
N ARG A 468 -10.49 23.60 -2.67
CA ARG A 468 -9.58 23.89 -3.78
C ARG A 468 -10.33 23.97 -5.11
N GLN A 469 -11.19 22.99 -5.37
CA GLN A 469 -11.97 22.88 -6.61
C GLN A 469 -12.89 24.09 -6.82
N GLN A 470 -13.52 24.58 -5.75
CA GLN A 470 -14.36 25.79 -5.79
C GLN A 470 -13.53 27.08 -5.95
N GLN A 471 -12.43 27.22 -5.21
CA GLN A 471 -11.65 28.46 -5.16
C GLN A 471 -10.74 28.67 -6.38
N PHE A 472 -10.08 27.60 -6.86
CA PHE A 472 -9.02 27.69 -7.86
C PHE A 472 -9.31 26.92 -9.15
N LEU A 473 -10.01 25.78 -9.08
CA LEU A 473 -10.08 24.82 -10.21
C LEU A 473 -11.38 24.82 -11.00
N SER A 474 -12.36 25.63 -10.62
CA SER A 474 -13.68 25.70 -11.28
C SER A 474 -13.61 26.00 -12.79
N ALA A 475 -12.55 26.69 -13.22
CA ALA A 475 -12.27 26.91 -14.64
C ALA A 475 -11.88 25.62 -15.39
N SER A 476 -11.18 24.66 -14.76
CA SER A 476 -10.57 23.47 -15.40
C SER A 476 -11.18 22.11 -14.99
N HIS A 477 -12.01 22.06 -13.94
CA HIS A 477 -12.52 20.81 -13.37
C HIS A 477 -14.06 20.71 -13.41
N GLN A 478 -14.57 19.49 -13.32
CA GLN A 478 -15.97 19.20 -12.98
C GLN A 478 -16.24 19.60 -11.51
N PRO A 479 -17.46 20.02 -11.15
CA PRO A 479 -17.80 20.24 -9.75
C PRO A 479 -17.90 18.92 -8.98
N LEU A 480 -17.58 18.94 -7.69
CA LEU A 480 -17.88 17.82 -6.80
C LEU A 480 -19.40 17.71 -6.52
N PRO A 481 -19.94 16.49 -6.35
CA PRO A 481 -21.31 16.28 -5.92
C PRO A 481 -21.54 16.68 -4.45
N PRO A 482 -22.80 16.80 -3.98
CA PRO A 482 -23.10 17.05 -2.56
C PRO A 482 -22.58 15.94 -1.64
N PHE A 483 -21.93 16.34 -0.55
CA PHE A 483 -21.36 15.49 0.51
C PHE A 483 -21.48 16.21 1.89
N PRO A 484 -21.18 15.57 3.04
CA PRO A 484 -21.27 16.21 4.36
C PRO A 484 -20.35 17.43 4.50
N GLN A 485 -20.91 18.58 4.88
CA GLN A 485 -20.25 19.90 4.80
C GLN A 485 -18.90 20.04 5.55
N ASP A 486 -18.67 19.22 6.58
CA ASP A 486 -17.52 19.29 7.48
C ASP A 486 -17.22 17.90 8.10
N ALA A 487 -16.05 17.75 8.72
CA ALA A 487 -15.57 16.48 9.26
C ALA A 487 -16.43 15.94 10.43
N GLN A 488 -17.08 16.83 11.20
CA GLN A 488 -18.02 16.41 12.25
C GLN A 488 -19.31 15.90 11.62
N ALA A 489 -19.79 16.51 10.53
CA ALA A 489 -20.91 16.00 9.74
C ALA A 489 -20.62 14.63 9.10
N PHE A 490 -19.41 14.38 8.59
CA PHE A 490 -19.00 13.04 8.11
C PHE A 490 -19.08 11.96 9.22
N LEU A 491 -18.70 12.31 10.44
CA LEU A 491 -18.75 11.41 11.61
C LEU A 491 -20.18 11.22 12.13
N ASP A 492 -20.96 12.30 12.30
CA ASP A 492 -22.33 12.26 12.83
C ASP A 492 -23.32 11.61 11.87
N THR A 493 -23.12 11.79 10.55
CA THR A 493 -23.91 11.07 9.54
C THR A 493 -23.47 9.62 9.35
N GLY A 494 -22.34 9.23 9.93
CA GLY A 494 -21.72 7.92 9.78
C GLY A 494 -21.20 7.63 8.38
N VAL A 495 -21.08 8.64 7.49
CA VAL A 495 -20.50 8.47 6.14
C VAL A 495 -19.06 7.98 6.24
N ALA A 496 -18.30 8.42 7.24
CA ALA A 496 -16.96 7.90 7.53
C ALA A 496 -16.91 6.42 7.97
N LEU A 497 -18.06 5.75 8.14
CA LEU A 497 -18.17 4.39 8.74
C LEU A 497 -18.86 3.35 7.83
N ARG A 498 -19.16 3.69 6.57
CA ARG A 498 -19.77 2.80 5.56
C ARG A 498 -19.51 3.30 4.13
N PRO A 499 -19.62 2.43 3.10
CA PRO A 499 -19.74 2.90 1.72
C PRO A 499 -20.93 3.87 1.55
N THR A 500 -20.74 4.94 0.78
CA THR A 500 -21.76 5.98 0.54
C THR A 500 -21.69 6.47 -0.92
N PHE A 501 -22.84 6.67 -1.55
CA PHE A 501 -22.95 7.27 -2.89
C PHE A 501 -23.31 8.76 -2.77
N MET A 502 -22.64 9.62 -3.52
CA MET A 502 -22.79 11.08 -3.50
C MET A 502 -23.15 11.58 -4.91
N GLY A 503 -24.06 12.56 -4.99
CA GLY A 503 -24.55 13.09 -6.28
C GLY A 503 -25.47 12.12 -7.03
N CYS A 504 -26.23 11.31 -6.30
CA CYS A 504 -27.04 10.21 -6.81
C CYS A 504 -28.02 10.66 -7.90
N ASP A 505 -28.75 11.76 -7.63
CA ASP A 505 -29.81 12.30 -8.47
C ASP A 505 -29.45 13.74 -8.93
N PRO A 506 -28.72 13.89 -10.05
CA PRO A 506 -28.41 15.21 -10.64
C PRO A 506 -29.67 15.90 -11.19
N HIS A 507 -29.65 17.23 -11.24
CA HIS A 507 -30.77 18.03 -11.72
C HIS A 507 -30.75 18.29 -13.23
N ASN A 508 -29.60 18.08 -13.91
CA ASN A 508 -29.41 18.36 -15.33
C ASN A 508 -29.24 17.08 -16.16
N ASN A 509 -29.43 17.20 -17.48
CA ASN A 509 -29.04 16.19 -18.47
C ASN A 509 -28.30 16.88 -19.62
N PRO A 510 -26.96 16.70 -19.78
CA PRO A 510 -26.09 15.82 -19.00
C PRO A 510 -26.00 16.22 -17.51
N PRO A 511 -25.67 15.28 -16.60
CA PRO A 511 -25.43 15.56 -15.19
C PRO A 511 -24.39 16.66 -14.96
N GLU A 512 -24.63 17.50 -13.96
CA GLU A 512 -23.69 18.55 -13.53
C GLU A 512 -22.40 18.02 -12.89
N TYR A 513 -22.42 16.81 -12.32
CA TYR A 513 -21.28 16.16 -11.65
C TYR A 513 -21.26 14.63 -11.88
N PRO A 514 -20.06 14.00 -11.80
CA PRO A 514 -19.96 12.55 -11.69
C PRO A 514 -20.65 12.03 -10.44
N LEU A 515 -21.04 10.75 -10.44
CA LEU A 515 -21.44 10.06 -9.20
C LEU A 515 -20.17 9.69 -8.43
N MET A 516 -20.09 10.03 -7.14
CA MET A 516 -18.93 9.70 -6.32
C MET A 516 -19.27 8.55 -5.36
N ILE A 517 -18.46 7.50 -5.39
CA ILE A 517 -18.59 6.30 -4.54
C ILE A 517 -17.50 6.36 -3.47
N TYR A 518 -17.86 6.79 -2.27
CA TYR A 518 -16.94 6.93 -1.13
C TYR A 518 -16.90 5.63 -0.33
N ILE A 519 -15.71 5.03 -0.19
CA ILE A 519 -15.45 3.79 0.55
C ILE A 519 -14.32 4.07 1.57
N PRO A 520 -14.64 4.28 2.86
CA PRO A 520 -13.64 4.55 3.89
C PRO A 520 -13.02 3.29 4.50
N ASN A 521 -11.84 3.43 5.09
CA ASN A 521 -11.30 2.50 6.07
C ASN A 521 -12.16 2.53 7.34
N THR A 522 -12.64 1.37 7.79
CA THR A 522 -13.67 1.30 8.84
C THR A 522 -13.36 0.26 9.92
N PRO A 523 -13.86 0.47 11.15
CA PRO A 523 -14.04 -0.58 12.14
C PRO A 523 -14.72 -1.84 11.59
N PRO A 524 -14.19 -3.06 11.88
CA PRO A 524 -14.76 -4.31 11.42
C PRO A 524 -16.26 -4.44 11.72
N PHE A 525 -17.06 -4.76 10.70
CA PHE A 525 -18.50 -4.88 10.85
C PHE A 525 -18.90 -6.06 11.75
N ASN A 526 -18.14 -7.15 11.68
CA ASN A 526 -18.36 -8.37 12.46
C ASN A 526 -17.98 -8.25 13.96
N GLY A 527 -17.44 -7.10 14.39
CA GLY A 527 -16.99 -6.89 15.76
C GLY A 527 -15.59 -7.45 16.08
N ASP A 528 -14.79 -7.83 15.07
CA ASP A 528 -13.37 -8.13 15.27
C ASP A 528 -12.57 -6.91 15.77
N ASN A 529 -11.37 -7.18 16.31
CA ASN A 529 -10.49 -6.11 16.76
C ASN A 529 -9.88 -5.35 15.56
N PRO A 530 -9.88 -4.00 15.56
CA PRO A 530 -9.22 -3.22 14.53
C PRO A 530 -7.71 -3.45 14.47
N VAL A 531 -7.19 -3.69 13.27
CA VAL A 531 -5.74 -3.74 12.97
C VAL A 531 -5.35 -2.81 11.81
N ALA A 532 -6.33 -2.25 11.08
CA ALA A 532 -6.11 -1.41 9.89
C ALA A 532 -5.92 0.10 10.18
N ASN A 533 -6.16 0.56 11.41
CA ASN A 533 -6.02 1.96 11.83
C ASN A 533 -4.66 2.25 12.49
N THR A 534 -3.58 1.90 11.79
CA THR A 534 -2.21 2.19 12.23
C THR A 534 -1.81 3.64 12.01
N ALA A 535 -0.87 4.13 12.84
CA ALA A 535 -0.25 5.44 12.61
C ALA A 535 0.49 5.46 11.26
N THR A 536 0.44 6.59 10.55
CA THR A 536 1.04 6.78 9.21
C THR A 536 2.53 6.40 9.15
N PHE A 537 3.26 6.67 10.24
CA PHE A 537 4.69 6.41 10.36
C PHE A 537 5.05 5.04 10.96
N ARG A 538 4.11 4.10 11.08
CA ARG A 538 4.46 2.68 11.30
C ARG A 538 5.04 2.14 9.98
N LEU A 539 6.36 1.98 9.93
CA LEU A 539 7.11 1.50 8.76
C LEU A 539 7.47 0.00 8.81
N THR A 540 6.94 -0.74 9.79
CA THR A 540 7.14 -2.20 9.93
C THR A 540 5.85 -2.90 10.38
N TYR A 541 5.53 -4.03 9.76
CA TYR A 541 4.35 -4.87 10.03
C TYR A 541 4.79 -6.33 9.98
N THR A 542 4.57 -7.14 11.02
CA THR A 542 4.89 -8.58 10.84
C THR A 542 3.96 -9.19 9.79
N GLN A 543 4.38 -10.30 9.19
CA GLN A 543 3.56 -11.08 8.24
C GLN A 543 2.19 -11.48 8.82
N LYS A 544 2.05 -11.58 10.16
CA LYS A 544 0.76 -11.77 10.83
C LYS A 544 -0.11 -10.51 10.77
N HIS A 545 0.45 -9.33 11.04
CA HIS A 545 -0.26 -8.05 10.89
C HIS A 545 -0.68 -7.85 9.45
N MET A 546 0.24 -8.00 8.48
CA MET A 546 -0.04 -7.85 7.05
C MET A 546 -1.23 -8.72 6.61
N ARG A 547 -1.26 -10.01 6.98
CA ARG A 547 -2.39 -10.91 6.67
C ARG A 547 -3.70 -10.44 7.31
N LEU A 548 -3.70 -10.16 8.62
CA LEU A 548 -4.91 -9.71 9.31
C LEU A 548 -5.42 -8.35 8.80
N PHE A 549 -4.52 -7.45 8.42
CA PHE A 549 -4.83 -6.16 7.79
C PHE A 549 -5.49 -6.39 6.43
N PHE A 550 -4.88 -7.23 5.59
CA PHE A 550 -5.37 -7.52 4.24
C PHE A 550 -6.77 -8.14 4.28
N ASP A 551 -6.96 -9.19 5.09
CA ASP A 551 -8.23 -9.88 5.23
C ASP A 551 -9.31 -8.96 5.83
N GLN A 552 -8.95 -8.10 6.81
CA GLN A 552 -9.88 -7.14 7.43
C GLN A 552 -10.37 -6.09 6.43
N VAL A 553 -9.46 -5.49 5.65
CA VAL A 553 -9.81 -4.45 4.69
C VAL A 553 -10.55 -5.03 3.49
N HIS A 554 -10.11 -6.18 2.95
CA HIS A 554 -10.81 -6.87 1.86
C HIS A 554 -12.25 -7.21 2.26
N ASN A 555 -12.46 -7.79 3.44
CA ASN A 555 -13.80 -8.12 3.94
C ASN A 555 -14.66 -6.87 4.23
N ASN A 556 -14.10 -5.82 4.82
CA ASN A 556 -14.84 -4.57 5.06
C ASN A 556 -15.26 -3.91 3.72
N THR A 557 -14.39 -3.87 2.72
CA THR A 557 -14.68 -3.32 1.39
C THR A 557 -15.80 -4.10 0.68
N LEU A 558 -15.89 -5.43 0.88
CA LEU A 558 -17.01 -6.24 0.36
C LEU A 558 -18.31 -6.14 1.18
N SER A 559 -18.29 -5.58 2.39
CA SER A 559 -19.37 -5.77 3.36
C SER A 559 -20.61 -4.89 3.18
N GLY A 560 -20.51 -3.73 2.52
CA GLY A 560 -21.60 -2.74 2.49
C GLY A 560 -22.03 -2.31 3.90
N PHE A 561 -23.33 -2.13 4.13
CA PHE A 561 -23.90 -2.07 5.47
C PHE A 561 -25.41 -2.39 5.47
N VAL A 562 -25.94 -2.94 6.56
CA VAL A 562 -27.38 -3.08 6.79
C VAL A 562 -27.81 -2.25 8.01
N PRO A 563 -28.66 -1.21 7.86
CA PRO A 563 -29.02 -0.28 8.93
C PRO A 563 -29.46 -0.93 10.24
N ASN A 564 -28.92 -0.44 11.36
CA ASN A 564 -29.16 -0.89 12.73
C ASN A 564 -28.66 -2.32 13.03
N THR A 565 -27.74 -2.86 12.21
CA THR A 565 -27.15 -4.20 12.42
C THR A 565 -25.63 -4.19 12.21
N ASN A 566 -24.99 -5.30 12.55
CA ASN A 566 -23.58 -5.59 12.26
C ASN A 566 -23.43 -6.75 11.27
N ASN A 567 -24.38 -6.85 10.34
CA ASN A 567 -24.31 -7.78 9.22
C ASN A 567 -23.75 -7.07 7.99
N ALA A 568 -23.03 -7.82 7.15
CA ALA A 568 -22.77 -7.41 5.77
C ALA A 568 -24.08 -7.42 4.96
N ASP A 569 -24.21 -6.51 4.00
CA ASP A 569 -25.31 -6.48 3.05
C ASP A 569 -25.02 -7.42 1.87
N SER A 570 -25.78 -8.51 1.77
CA SER A 570 -25.65 -9.47 0.67
C SER A 570 -25.97 -8.89 -0.71
N ASN A 571 -26.51 -7.67 -0.78
CA ASN A 571 -26.82 -6.96 -2.02
C ASN A 571 -25.75 -5.92 -2.37
N PHE A 572 -24.70 -5.71 -1.55
CA PHE A 572 -23.77 -4.60 -1.75
C PHE A 572 -23.10 -4.60 -3.12
N GLY A 573 -22.67 -5.75 -3.65
CA GLY A 573 -22.12 -5.85 -5.01
C GLY A 573 -23.11 -5.40 -6.08
N VAL A 574 -24.40 -5.78 -5.96
CA VAL A 574 -25.48 -5.33 -6.85
C VAL A 574 -25.66 -3.81 -6.73
N CYS A 575 -25.58 -3.25 -5.52
CA CYS A 575 -25.66 -1.81 -5.30
C CYS A 575 -24.45 -1.04 -5.83
N LEU A 576 -23.25 -1.61 -5.73
CA LEU A 576 -22.01 -1.06 -6.30
C LEU A 576 -22.06 -1.06 -7.84
N GLN A 577 -22.55 -2.15 -8.44
CA GLN A 577 -22.85 -2.23 -9.88
C GLN A 577 -23.89 -1.18 -10.31
N CYS A 578 -24.99 -1.06 -9.57
CA CYS A 578 -26.04 -0.06 -9.80
C CYS A 578 -25.49 1.37 -9.79
N ALA A 579 -24.69 1.75 -8.80
CA ALA A 579 -24.07 3.07 -8.72
C ALA A 579 -23.06 3.30 -9.85
N SER A 580 -22.25 2.28 -10.16
CA SER A 580 -21.22 2.36 -11.20
C SER A 580 -21.82 2.48 -12.60
N VAL A 581 -23.00 1.89 -12.86
CA VAL A 581 -23.68 1.95 -14.18
C VAL A 581 -24.71 3.10 -14.29
N ASP A 582 -25.10 3.76 -13.19
CA ASP A 582 -26.20 4.75 -13.16
C ASP A 582 -26.07 5.83 -14.24
N ARG A 583 -24.87 6.34 -14.51
CA ARG A 583 -24.66 7.39 -15.51
C ARG A 583 -24.86 6.96 -16.96
N ALA A 584 -24.82 5.66 -17.27
CA ALA A 584 -25.19 5.16 -18.60
C ALA A 584 -26.64 5.51 -18.97
N ARG A 585 -27.53 5.61 -17.96
CA ARG A 585 -28.94 6.00 -18.13
C ARG A 585 -29.11 7.38 -18.79
N TYR A 586 -28.19 8.30 -18.54
CA TYR A 586 -28.20 9.67 -19.07
C TYR A 586 -27.60 9.75 -20.48
N LYS A 587 -26.69 8.84 -20.84
CA LYS A 587 -26.04 8.81 -22.17
C LYS A 587 -26.94 8.31 -23.29
N VAL A 588 -28.00 7.56 -22.97
CA VAL A 588 -28.79 6.80 -23.98
C VAL A 588 -30.14 7.41 -24.35
N SER A 589 -30.68 8.34 -23.56
CA SER A 589 -31.96 8.98 -23.85
C SER A 589 -32.11 10.33 -23.13
N ASN A 590 -32.99 11.19 -23.66
CA ASN A 590 -33.45 12.38 -22.97
C ASN A 590 -35.00 12.44 -23.04
N PRO A 591 -35.73 12.28 -21.91
CA PRO A 591 -35.24 12.09 -20.54
C PRO A 591 -34.41 10.80 -20.36
N PRO A 592 -33.56 10.72 -19.32
CA PRO A 592 -32.75 9.54 -19.01
C PRO A 592 -33.60 8.27 -18.83
N LEU A 593 -32.99 7.10 -19.04
CA LEU A 593 -33.59 5.81 -18.71
C LEU A 593 -33.98 5.80 -17.22
N ALA A 594 -35.17 5.30 -16.89
CA ALA A 594 -35.63 5.20 -15.49
C ALA A 594 -34.67 4.35 -14.65
N ARG A 595 -34.51 4.66 -13.36
CA ARG A 595 -33.77 3.77 -12.44
C ARG A 595 -34.64 2.54 -12.18
N SER A 596 -34.06 1.35 -12.20
CA SER A 596 -34.78 0.11 -11.87
C SER A 596 -35.16 0.05 -10.39
N ASP A 597 -36.20 -0.71 -10.04
CA ASP A 597 -36.62 -0.92 -8.64
C ASP A 597 -35.53 -1.53 -7.75
N VAL A 598 -34.56 -2.26 -8.33
CA VAL A 598 -33.42 -2.80 -7.60
C VAL A 598 -32.41 -1.69 -7.32
N CYS A 599 -32.00 -0.95 -8.35
CA CYS A 599 -31.03 0.13 -8.18
C CYS A 599 -31.60 1.31 -7.38
N GLN A 600 -32.92 1.54 -7.41
CA GLN A 600 -33.54 2.55 -6.56
C GLN A 600 -33.41 2.17 -5.08
N LYS A 601 -33.70 0.92 -4.67
CA LYS A 601 -33.50 0.48 -3.27
C LYS A 601 -32.04 0.62 -2.81
N CYS A 602 -31.09 0.34 -3.70
CA CYS A 602 -29.68 0.58 -3.44
C CYS A 602 -29.39 2.07 -3.23
N PHE A 603 -30.01 2.96 -3.99
CA PHE A 603 -29.86 4.41 -3.81
C PHE A 603 -30.57 4.89 -2.53
N ASP A 604 -31.76 4.37 -2.22
CA ASP A 604 -32.50 4.65 -0.98
C ASP A 604 -31.71 4.29 0.29
N GLN A 605 -30.79 3.31 0.21
CA GLN A 605 -29.95 2.88 1.33
C GLN A 605 -28.56 3.56 1.35
N TYR A 606 -27.87 3.66 0.20
CA TYR A 606 -26.48 4.10 0.15
C TYR A 606 -26.29 5.59 -0.21
N CYS A 607 -27.32 6.29 -0.69
CA CYS A 607 -27.19 7.69 -1.09
C CYS A 607 -27.03 8.63 0.12
N PHE A 608 -26.16 9.63 -0.02
CA PHE A 608 -26.16 10.82 0.83
C PHE A 608 -27.21 11.83 0.35
N ASP A 609 -28.33 11.93 1.08
CA ASP A 609 -29.30 13.02 0.93
C ASP A 609 -28.97 14.18 1.91
N PRO A 610 -28.63 15.38 1.43
CA PRO A 610 -28.41 16.55 2.29
C PRO A 610 -29.67 17.05 3.03
N GLN A 611 -30.88 16.71 2.57
CA GLN A 611 -32.14 17.13 3.19
C GLN A 611 -32.59 16.17 4.30
N ASN A 612 -32.34 14.87 4.13
CA ASN A 612 -32.60 13.83 5.13
C ASN A 612 -31.30 13.09 5.48
N PRO A 613 -30.31 13.77 6.10
CA PRO A 613 -28.99 13.19 6.33
C PRO A 613 -29.10 11.91 7.18
N PRO A 614 -28.42 10.81 6.78
CA PRO A 614 -28.37 9.58 7.57
C PRO A 614 -27.69 9.81 8.91
N SER A 615 -27.86 8.90 9.88
CA SER A 615 -27.16 8.94 11.20
C SER A 615 -26.16 7.79 11.36
N LYS A 616 -25.06 8.06 12.08
CA LYS A 616 -24.14 7.04 12.62
C LYS A 616 -24.81 6.01 13.52
N ASP A 617 -25.94 6.33 14.14
CA ASP A 617 -26.65 5.41 15.07
C ASP A 617 -27.12 4.12 14.37
N ALA A 618 -27.27 4.16 13.04
CA ALA A 618 -27.54 3.00 12.20
C ALA A 618 -26.36 2.03 12.06
N LEU A 619 -25.19 2.31 12.67
CA LEU A 619 -23.97 1.49 12.62
C LEU A 619 -23.51 1.11 14.04
N PRO A 620 -24.29 0.28 14.77
CA PRO A 620 -24.06 0.02 16.20
C PRO A 620 -22.79 -0.78 16.49
N GLY A 621 -22.28 -0.70 17.72
CA GLY A 621 -21.36 -1.70 18.28
C GLY A 621 -19.97 -1.84 17.64
N ARG A 622 -19.55 -0.90 16.80
CA ARG A 622 -18.20 -0.87 16.19
C ARG A 622 -17.11 -0.61 17.24
N LYS A 623 -15.95 -1.27 17.08
CA LYS A 623 -14.73 -1.06 17.90
C LYS A 623 -13.80 -0.07 17.20
N PHE A 624 -13.37 0.97 17.90
CA PHE A 624 -12.53 2.03 17.30
C PHE A 624 -11.06 1.98 17.72
N ASP A 625 -10.75 1.38 18.87
CA ASP A 625 -9.38 1.29 19.37
C ASP A 625 -8.55 0.29 18.56
N PHE A 626 -7.37 0.73 18.09
CA PHE A 626 -6.39 -0.13 17.45
C PHE A 626 -5.89 -1.20 18.43
N VAL A 627 -5.86 -2.46 17.98
CA VAL A 627 -5.30 -3.59 18.74
C VAL A 627 -4.15 -4.15 17.95
N ASP A 628 -2.93 -3.91 18.43
CA ASP A 628 -1.71 -4.40 17.77
C ASP A 628 -1.70 -5.94 17.72
N PRO A 629 -1.73 -6.56 16.52
CA PRO A 629 -1.68 -8.02 16.42
C PRO A 629 -0.26 -8.56 16.62
N ASP A 630 0.77 -7.71 16.62
CA ASP A 630 2.16 -8.15 16.70
C ASP A 630 2.54 -8.60 18.13
N PRO A 631 3.37 -9.66 18.27
CA PRO A 631 3.62 -10.30 19.54
C PRO A 631 4.52 -9.44 20.45
N GLN A 632 3.86 -8.68 21.32
CA GLN A 632 4.48 -7.68 22.20
C GLN A 632 5.71 -8.21 22.95
N GLY A 633 6.87 -7.58 22.70
CA GLY A 633 8.13 -7.89 23.35
C GLY A 633 8.98 -8.98 22.69
N VAL A 634 8.57 -9.54 21.54
CA VAL A 634 9.39 -10.52 20.80
C VAL A 634 10.68 -9.92 20.27
N ASP A 635 10.73 -8.64 19.90
CA ASP A 635 11.96 -7.98 19.40
C ASP A 635 13.06 -7.90 20.46
N ARG A 636 12.66 -7.74 21.73
CA ARG A 636 13.58 -7.85 22.87
C ARG A 636 14.10 -9.28 23.05
N LEU A 637 13.36 -10.27 22.59
CA LEU A 637 13.64 -11.70 22.77
C LEU A 637 14.45 -12.27 21.59
N THR A 638 14.15 -11.87 20.34
CA THR A 638 14.97 -12.15 19.15
C THR A 638 16.29 -11.39 19.21
N GLY A 639 16.27 -10.10 19.55
CA GLY A 639 17.47 -9.30 19.78
C GLY A 639 18.34 -9.85 20.91
N PHE A 640 17.73 -10.33 22.01
CA PHE A 640 18.46 -11.03 23.08
C PHE A 640 19.01 -12.38 22.63
N LEU A 641 18.24 -13.19 21.88
CA LEU A 641 18.71 -14.49 21.39
C LEU A 641 19.86 -14.34 20.40
N GLY A 642 19.77 -13.45 19.41
CA GLY A 642 20.85 -13.18 18.44
C GLY A 642 22.12 -12.64 19.11
N SER A 643 22.00 -11.55 19.89
CA SER A 643 23.15 -10.94 20.58
C SER A 643 23.80 -11.80 21.67
N ASN A 644 23.16 -12.91 22.06
CA ASN A 644 23.68 -13.86 23.05
C ASN A 644 23.77 -15.31 22.54
N GLU A 645 23.52 -15.60 21.26
CA GLU A 645 23.48 -16.97 20.72
C GLU A 645 24.75 -17.76 21.07
N LYS A 646 25.91 -17.18 20.74
CA LYS A 646 27.24 -17.76 21.04
C LYS A 646 27.49 -17.93 22.55
N LYS A 647 26.88 -17.10 23.40
CA LYS A 647 26.95 -17.20 24.88
C LYS A 647 25.99 -18.27 25.42
N LEU A 648 24.81 -18.43 24.82
CA LEU A 648 23.81 -19.44 25.18
C LEU A 648 24.30 -20.84 24.76
N ILE A 649 24.85 -20.98 23.55
CA ILE A 649 25.52 -22.21 23.10
C ILE A 649 26.73 -22.51 24.00
N GLY A 650 27.58 -21.52 24.30
CA GLY A 650 28.69 -21.66 25.24
C GLY A 650 28.24 -22.10 26.65
N GLY A 651 27.13 -21.55 27.15
CA GLY A 651 26.52 -21.92 28.42
C GLY A 651 25.97 -23.35 28.43
N LEU A 652 25.31 -23.79 27.36
CA LEU A 652 24.83 -25.16 27.19
C LEU A 652 25.98 -26.17 27.12
N VAL A 653 27.03 -25.87 26.34
CA VAL A 653 28.26 -26.71 26.30
C VAL A 653 28.93 -26.75 27.68
N GLY A 654 29.04 -25.62 28.37
CA GLY A 654 29.56 -25.54 29.73
C GLY A 654 28.75 -26.37 30.74
N LEU A 655 27.42 -26.35 30.64
CA LEU A 655 26.51 -27.14 31.47
C LEU A 655 26.68 -28.66 31.22
N VAL A 656 26.77 -29.08 29.96
CA VAL A 656 27.01 -30.49 29.59
C VAL A 656 28.37 -30.97 30.10
N VAL A 657 29.42 -30.15 29.98
CA VAL A 657 30.74 -30.47 30.54
C VAL A 657 30.70 -30.55 32.08
N LEU A 658 30.00 -29.63 32.76
CA LEU A 658 29.84 -29.65 34.21
C LEU A 658 29.13 -30.94 34.68
N ILE A 659 28.05 -31.34 34.00
CA ILE A 659 27.32 -32.58 34.26
C ILE A 659 28.23 -33.80 34.05
N GLY A 660 29.01 -33.82 32.97
CA GLY A 660 30.00 -34.87 32.71
C GLY A 660 31.07 -34.99 33.81
N VAL A 661 31.58 -33.84 34.30
CA VAL A 661 32.53 -33.79 35.42
C VAL A 661 31.89 -34.28 36.72
N LEU A 662 30.66 -33.87 37.04
CA LEU A 662 29.92 -34.32 38.22
C LEU A 662 29.68 -35.84 38.19
N ILE A 663 29.29 -36.40 37.04
CA ILE A 663 29.16 -37.85 36.84
C ILE A 663 30.52 -38.55 37.02
N GLY A 664 31.60 -38.00 36.46
CA GLY A 664 32.96 -38.51 36.65
C GLY A 664 33.42 -38.53 38.10
N VAL A 665 33.15 -37.45 38.85
CA VAL A 665 33.43 -37.33 40.29
C VAL A 665 32.60 -38.34 41.09
N LEU A 666 31.31 -38.53 40.78
CA LEU A 666 30.46 -39.53 41.43
C LEU A 666 30.95 -40.96 41.18
N ILE A 667 31.38 -41.28 39.95
CA ILE A 667 31.97 -42.59 39.60
C ILE A 667 33.30 -42.79 40.33
N TRP A 668 34.16 -41.78 40.41
CA TRP A 668 35.42 -41.84 41.15
C TRP A 668 35.20 -42.00 42.66
N TRP A 669 34.24 -41.26 43.24
CA TRP A 669 33.89 -41.34 44.66
C TRP A 669 33.29 -42.71 45.00
N ARG A 670 32.45 -43.26 44.12
CA ARG A 670 31.95 -44.64 44.21
C ARG A 670 33.09 -45.66 44.16
N LYS A 671 34.00 -45.59 43.17
CA LYS A 671 35.18 -46.48 43.10
C LYS A 671 36.09 -46.35 44.33
N ARG A 672 36.26 -45.15 44.89
CA ARG A 672 37.02 -44.92 46.14
C ARG A 672 36.31 -45.54 47.35
N LYS A 673 34.98 -45.44 47.43
CA LYS A 673 34.14 -46.09 48.46
C LYS A 673 34.14 -47.62 48.34
N GLU A 674 34.17 -48.16 47.13
CA GLU A 674 34.30 -49.59 46.84
C GLU A 674 35.71 -50.10 47.18
N LYS A 675 36.78 -49.36 46.86
CA LYS A 675 38.16 -49.69 47.26
C LYS A 675 38.34 -49.67 48.79
N ASN A 676 37.73 -48.70 49.48
CA ASN A 676 37.68 -48.68 50.94
C ASN A 676 36.87 -49.87 51.51
N ARG A 677 35.73 -50.23 50.89
CA ARG A 677 34.98 -51.44 51.26
C ARG A 677 35.79 -52.72 51.07
N GLN A 678 36.58 -52.85 49.99
CA GLN A 678 37.47 -54.01 49.80
C GLN A 678 38.59 -54.07 50.86
N GLY A 679 39.06 -52.93 51.38
CA GLY A 679 39.92 -52.88 52.57
C GLY A 679 39.24 -53.40 53.84
N VAL A 680 37.93 -53.17 53.99
CA VAL A 680 37.13 -53.66 55.13
C VAL A 680 36.74 -55.13 54.98
N TYR A 681 36.45 -55.62 53.76
CA TYR A 681 36.05 -57.02 53.55
C TYR A 681 37.14 -58.04 53.89
N LYS A 682 38.44 -57.65 53.88
CA LYS A 682 39.54 -58.46 54.45
C LYS A 682 39.52 -58.57 55.99
N ARG A 683 38.57 -57.93 56.68
CA ARG A 683 38.29 -58.07 58.12
C ARG A 683 36.91 -58.65 58.45
N VAL A 684 36.09 -58.96 57.44
CA VAL A 684 34.69 -59.44 57.62
C VAL A 684 34.52 -60.89 57.14
N SER A 685 35.50 -61.47 56.46
CA SER A 685 35.53 -62.90 56.09
C SER A 685 35.83 -63.85 57.28
N ALA A 686 35.29 -63.56 58.46
CA ALA A 686 35.61 -64.23 59.72
C ALA A 686 34.38 -64.43 60.65
N LEU A 687 33.18 -64.03 60.22
CA LEU A 687 31.92 -64.23 60.93
C LEU A 687 30.84 -64.64 59.93
N HIS A 688 30.11 -65.72 60.28
CA HIS A 688 29.03 -66.36 59.50
C HIS A 688 29.49 -66.99 58.16
N GLN A 689 29.47 -68.31 57.89
CA GLN A 689 28.92 -69.50 58.58
C GLN A 689 27.42 -69.49 58.90
N GLU A 690 26.70 -70.49 58.35
CA GLU A 690 25.24 -70.70 58.39
C GLU A 690 24.46 -69.54 57.70
N GLY A 691 23.52 -69.70 56.77
CA GLY A 691 22.86 -70.78 56.01
C GLY A 691 21.76 -70.08 55.14
N ASP A 692 21.17 -70.59 54.05
CA ASP A 692 21.27 -71.83 53.28
C ASP A 692 20.91 -71.57 51.78
N ASP A 693 21.07 -72.60 50.94
CA ASP A 693 20.33 -72.90 49.69
C ASP A 693 19.98 -71.81 48.64
N TRP A 694 20.86 -71.67 47.65
CA TRP A 694 20.71 -72.26 46.29
C TRP A 694 19.30 -72.64 45.78
N ARG A 695 18.91 -72.51 44.48
CA ARG A 695 19.39 -71.80 43.26
C ARG A 695 18.40 -72.09 42.11
N ASN A 696 18.65 -71.52 40.92
CA ASN A 696 18.07 -71.84 39.60
C ASN A 696 16.63 -71.29 39.34
N ILE A 697 16.22 -70.70 38.21
CA ILE A 697 16.64 -70.60 36.77
C ILE A 697 15.73 -71.40 35.82
N SER A 698 15.06 -70.65 34.94
CA SER A 698 14.41 -71.04 33.66
C SER A 698 13.20 -71.99 33.69
N GLY A 699 12.22 -71.72 32.81
CA GLY A 699 11.07 -72.59 32.55
C GLY A 699 10.14 -72.02 31.47
N PHE A 700 10.20 -72.58 30.26
CA PHE A 700 9.42 -72.15 29.09
C PHE A 700 8.21 -73.09 28.92
N SER A 701 6.99 -72.58 28.72
CA SER A 701 5.88 -73.37 28.15
C SER A 701 4.80 -72.49 27.50
N LYS A 702 4.01 -73.10 26.61
CA LYS A 702 2.83 -72.50 25.95
C LYS A 702 1.57 -73.19 26.47
N GLY A 703 0.44 -72.47 26.50
CA GLY A 703 -0.90 -73.02 26.68
C GLY A 703 -1.91 -72.31 25.76
N PHE A 704 -2.76 -73.08 25.07
CA PHE A 704 -3.88 -72.56 24.24
C PHE A 704 -5.18 -72.55 25.05
N GLY A 705 -6.17 -71.71 24.70
CA GLY A 705 -7.52 -71.88 25.25
C GLY A 705 -8.57 -70.78 25.04
N HIS A 706 -9.05 -70.60 23.80
CA HIS A 706 -10.44 -70.24 23.42
C HIS A 706 -11.21 -69.06 24.08
N SER A 707 -11.64 -68.16 23.19
CA SER A 707 -12.79 -67.22 23.19
C SER A 707 -14.16 -67.86 23.56
N PRO A 708 -15.32 -67.14 23.59
CA PRO A 708 -15.57 -65.72 23.22
C PRO A 708 -16.51 -64.91 24.16
N SER A 709 -16.81 -63.65 23.77
CA SER A 709 -18.08 -62.86 23.90
C SER A 709 -19.07 -63.14 25.06
N THR A 710 -19.73 -62.16 25.69
CA THR A 710 -20.19 -60.81 25.26
C THR A 710 -19.83 -59.73 26.34
N GLU A 711 -20.46 -58.55 26.59
CA GLU A 711 -21.65 -57.82 26.10
C GLU A 711 -21.58 -56.28 26.41
N SER A 712 -22.68 -55.54 26.23
CA SER A 712 -22.92 -54.17 26.72
C SER A 712 -22.93 -54.07 28.26
N GLY A 713 -22.75 -52.93 28.94
CA GLY A 713 -22.87 -51.52 28.53
C GLY A 713 -24.19 -50.91 29.01
N PHE A 714 -24.18 -49.99 29.99
CA PHE A 714 -25.35 -49.18 30.38
C PHE A 714 -24.98 -47.87 31.12
N GLU A 715 -25.96 -46.98 31.24
CA GLU A 715 -25.83 -45.56 31.64
C GLU A 715 -25.83 -45.29 33.16
N GLY A 716 -25.14 -44.22 33.55
CA GLY A 716 -25.72 -43.06 34.27
C GLY A 716 -26.24 -43.18 35.71
N ARG A 717 -25.78 -42.26 36.58
CA ARG A 717 -26.64 -41.48 37.50
C ARG A 717 -25.93 -40.32 38.21
N GLU A 718 -26.55 -39.15 38.12
CA GLU A 718 -26.50 -38.06 39.11
C GLU A 718 -27.26 -38.48 40.41
N PRO A 719 -27.17 -37.79 41.58
CA PRO A 719 -27.34 -36.32 41.69
C PRO A 719 -26.57 -35.54 42.79
N ARG A 720 -26.58 -34.20 42.62
CA ARG A 720 -26.63 -33.09 43.61
C ARG A 720 -26.15 -33.28 45.07
N TYR A 721 -25.42 -32.25 45.57
CA TYR A 721 -25.83 -31.54 46.79
C TYR A 721 -25.50 -30.02 46.73
N GLU A 722 -26.01 -29.26 47.70
CA GLU A 722 -26.47 -27.87 47.59
C GLU A 722 -25.44 -26.71 47.75
N ASP A 723 -25.93 -25.54 47.31
CA ASP A 723 -25.44 -24.17 47.43
C ASP A 723 -24.83 -23.73 48.78
N TYR A 724 -24.05 -22.63 48.74
CA TYR A 724 -24.29 -21.48 49.63
C TYR A 724 -23.83 -20.15 49.02
N VAL A 725 -24.56 -19.06 49.30
CA VAL A 725 -24.35 -17.73 48.69
C VAL A 725 -24.24 -16.64 49.76
N ARG A 726 -23.18 -15.81 49.72
CA ARG A 726 -23.32 -14.33 49.79
C ARG A 726 -22.06 -13.50 49.51
N GLN A 727 -22.33 -12.22 49.24
CA GLN A 727 -21.40 -11.15 48.86
C GLN A 727 -20.52 -10.69 50.03
N GLN A 728 -19.39 -10.06 49.70
CA GLN A 728 -19.03 -8.77 50.29
C GLN A 728 -18.31 -7.89 49.25
N ALA A 729 -18.50 -6.58 49.35
CA ALA A 729 -17.93 -5.60 48.43
C ALA A 729 -16.67 -4.95 49.03
N TYR A 730 -15.83 -4.34 48.18
CA TYR A 730 -14.79 -3.41 48.60
C TYR A 730 -14.72 -2.21 47.66
N GLU A 731 -15.12 -1.05 48.17
CA GLU A 731 -14.76 0.25 47.58
C GLU A 731 -13.33 0.62 48.00
N ARG A 732 -12.62 1.38 47.16
CA ARG A 732 -11.66 2.43 47.59
C ARG A 732 -11.37 3.39 46.41
N PRO A 733 -10.92 4.64 46.68
CA PRO A 733 -11.39 5.77 45.87
C PRO A 733 -10.33 6.41 44.96
N SER A 734 -10.85 7.35 44.16
CA SER A 734 -10.18 8.43 43.43
C SER A 734 -8.78 8.87 43.88
N HIS A 735 -7.93 9.16 42.90
CA HIS A 735 -6.94 10.23 43.01
C HIS A 735 -6.93 11.09 41.73
N GLN A 736 -6.98 12.41 41.90
CA GLN A 736 -6.73 13.38 40.84
C GLN A 736 -5.22 13.59 40.70
N GLY A 737 -4.75 13.90 39.48
CA GLY A 737 -3.38 14.31 39.21
C GLY A 737 -3.26 14.99 37.84
N SER A 738 -3.07 16.31 37.83
CA SER A 738 -2.97 17.13 36.62
C SER A 738 -1.55 17.67 36.43
N LEU A 739 -0.98 17.47 35.24
CA LEU A 739 0.13 18.20 34.61
C LEU A 739 -0.04 17.95 33.10
N VAL A 740 0.02 18.91 32.16
CA VAL A 740 0.72 20.21 32.09
C VAL A 740 2.23 20.09 31.93
N ARG A 741 2.67 19.44 30.85
CA ARG A 741 3.15 20.20 29.68
C ARG A 741 3.12 19.37 28.41
#